data_AF-A0A7V3DGI6-F1
#
_entry.id   AF-A0A7V3DGI6-F1
#
_cell.length_a   1.000
_cell.length_b   1.000
_cell.length_c   1.000
_cell.angle_alpha   90.00
_cell.angle_beta   90.00
_cell.angle_gamma   90.00
#
_symmetry.space_group_name_H-M   'P 1'
#
loop_
_entity.id
_entity.type
_entity.pdbx_description
1 polymer ?
#
loop_
_entity_poly.entity_id
_entity_poly.type
_entity_poly.pdbx_seq_one_letter_code
_entity_poly.pdbx_strand_id
1 'polypeptide(L)'
;MLCRALAIVCSIVLCVATSSRAEDWPMWRCDTGHTGASPEKLPDELHLQWSLALPPLERAWPDDDRLEFDIAYEPIVAADSLYLASPHNDAVMAFDVETGAERWRFHAEGPIRFAPAIANGLLYAGSDDGFLYCLDAVSGKLEWRYQAALSNRKVLGNTRMISVWPVRGAPVAADGTVYFAAGIWPFEGVSVYALDAKTGAVRWLNDNYDVKFMLQPHHSPAFAGLAPQGYLALSGDNLLVPNGRAPAACLDRKTGRLLFYELDANNRYGDYRIAARDRFYVNPGALYQLESGQNLGAFPATVVMSGGIIAGLDGGRLRAFDSSAIEAVGATDSKKRTTWKWQAPELWSFPCEAANIIMAGDRLYGCRPGVVFALEQPRPGGEPKKVWEAAVEGHPVRLAAANGRLYVSTIEGRVYCFGAKKQAAQERAVLGNDSTQADAASLARAREILEATGVSEGYALLIEIGGGELAAALARESRLHIVGAGPEKDVSAARRMLDARGLYGARVALLEGDFNRLSLPPYFAGLAVLNDKEDDFAASAERVSKLYECLRPFGGTAIMAAGRDTAEFLEKTVAEANLPGAQIERKGNLVLLKRTGPLPGSADWTHHYADASNSLVSRETRVRAPLGLLWFGGSSNKDILPRHGHGPSEHVVDGRLFIEGPDMIRALDVYTGRVLWQVSLPAIGKAYDNTSHQPGANAIGSNYVSLADGIYVAYGAKCLRLDPATGRVMSEFVLPTPEGAAEPPDFGYIGIWDDVLVAGSGPLRYDEEIKGQTWNAVASKRIVAMDRHTGAPLWSHTAETAFRHNAIALGGGAVYCLDRTTDELRERMARRGVELPDSGRLIALDLRTGQERWAVREGVFGTWLGYSQPHELLLQAGRASGDMLKDETNDRMAVYRARDGSVLWERQMSYGGPCMLHGDIIIAQQKFFSLLTGEPILRKNPLTGAQLDMSWQRQHGCNTAIACQNLVTFRSAAAGFFDLVNDGGTGNLGGFRSGCTSNLIAANGVLNAPDYTRTCTCSYQNQTSLALIHRPEIEMWTYNAFQAGTERIRRIGLNLGAPGDRRDEHGTLWLDYPSVGGPSPDIPVVTEPPNPDCYRYHSLRMAGGGPAWVGASGMKGLRRMRITLEEDAKNALPYTVRLVFAEPDPVDKGARKFDVSLQGRKVLRNFNIAAEAGGTMRTIVKEFTGISIRDALEINLDPGNNSETLLCGVEIVSH
;
A
#
# COMPACT_ATOMS: atom_id res chain seq x y z
N MET A 1 12.52 57.31 -65.55
CA MET A 1 11.37 58.23 -65.41
C MET A 1 10.22 57.73 -66.26
N LEU A 2 9.03 57.61 -65.65
CA LEU A 2 7.67 57.43 -66.21
C LEU A 2 7.32 56.10 -66.92
N CYS A 3 6.40 55.26 -66.38
CA CYS A 3 4.91 55.35 -66.35
C CYS A 3 4.27 55.09 -67.73
N ARG A 4 3.17 54.35 -67.96
CA ARG A 4 2.11 53.60 -67.23
C ARG A 4 1.28 52.88 -68.34
N ALA A 5 0.88 51.61 -68.23
CA ALA A 5 -0.39 51.05 -67.71
C ALA A 5 -1.70 51.27 -68.53
N LEU A 6 -2.35 50.14 -68.90
CA LEU A 6 -3.80 49.78 -68.98
C LEU A 6 -3.93 48.55 -69.94
N ALA A 7 -4.91 47.64 -69.92
CA ALA A 7 -5.84 47.05 -68.95
C ALA A 7 -6.63 45.94 -69.69
N ILE A 8 -6.89 44.80 -69.03
CA ILE A 8 -8.08 43.90 -69.08
C ILE A 8 -7.60 42.45 -68.86
N VAL A 9 -8.05 41.80 -67.77
CA VAL A 9 -8.44 40.38 -67.59
C VAL A 9 -8.57 40.07 -66.08
N CYS A 10 -9.51 39.17 -65.75
CA CYS A 10 -9.75 38.43 -64.49
C CYS A 10 -10.78 38.97 -63.50
N SER A 11 -11.90 38.24 -63.38
CA SER A 11 -12.65 38.04 -62.14
C SER A 11 -13.46 36.74 -62.25
N ILE A 12 -12.82 35.61 -61.91
CA ILE A 12 -13.50 34.42 -61.38
C ILE A 12 -12.92 34.23 -59.98
N VAL A 13 -13.74 34.52 -58.97
CA VAL A 13 -13.42 34.30 -57.56
C VAL A 13 -13.67 32.81 -57.27
N LEU A 14 -12.61 32.04 -57.11
CA LEU A 14 -12.68 30.75 -56.43
C LEU A 14 -12.78 31.03 -54.92
N CYS A 15 -13.97 30.86 -54.34
CA CYS A 15 -14.12 30.64 -52.91
C CYS A 15 -13.50 29.28 -52.58
N VAL A 16 -12.23 29.26 -52.18
CA VAL A 16 -11.65 28.10 -51.50
C VAL A 16 -12.21 28.11 -50.08
N ALA A 17 -13.29 27.36 -49.85
CA ALA A 17 -13.67 26.96 -48.50
C ALA A 17 -12.48 26.14 -47.94
N THR A 18 -11.79 26.69 -46.96
CA THR A 18 -10.83 25.94 -46.16
C THR A 18 -11.60 24.87 -45.41
N SER A 19 -11.69 23.66 -45.96
CA SER A 19 -12.08 22.47 -45.21
C SER A 19 -11.09 22.32 -44.06
N SER A 20 -11.52 22.60 -42.83
CA SER A 20 -10.81 22.18 -41.64
C SER A 20 -10.60 20.67 -41.76
N ARG A 21 -9.34 20.21 -41.79
CA ARG A 21 -9.08 18.78 -41.67
C ARG A 21 -9.61 18.34 -40.31
N ALA A 22 -10.38 17.26 -40.31
CA ALA A 22 -10.75 16.56 -39.11
C ALA A 22 -9.47 16.05 -38.45
N GLU A 23 -9.22 16.45 -37.20
CA GLU A 23 -8.05 16.02 -36.44
C GLU A 23 -8.50 15.08 -35.31
N ASP A 24 -7.63 14.14 -34.96
CA ASP A 24 -7.88 13.16 -33.92
C ASP A 24 -7.62 13.74 -32.51
N TRP A 25 -8.21 13.12 -31.51
CA TRP A 25 -7.86 13.22 -30.09
C TRP A 25 -7.38 11.83 -29.60
N PRO A 26 -6.19 11.38 -30.06
CA PRO A 26 -5.78 9.98 -29.97
C PRO A 26 -5.36 9.51 -28.57
N MET A 27 -5.14 10.44 -27.63
CA MET A 27 -4.62 10.14 -26.29
C MET A 27 -5.27 11.06 -25.25
N TRP A 28 -5.05 10.74 -23.96
CA TRP A 28 -5.55 11.56 -22.87
C TRP A 28 -5.06 13.02 -23.04
N ARG A 29 -6.00 13.97 -23.05
CA ARG A 29 -5.71 15.39 -23.34
C ARG A 29 -4.96 15.63 -24.67
N CYS A 30 -5.38 14.92 -25.72
CA CYS A 30 -5.04 15.13 -27.14
C CYS A 30 -3.73 14.52 -27.62
N ASP A 31 -2.60 14.80 -26.98
CA ASP A 31 -1.27 14.43 -27.50
C ASP A 31 -0.39 13.75 -26.45
N THR A 32 0.83 13.36 -26.83
CA THR A 32 1.76 12.65 -25.94
C THR A 32 2.23 13.50 -24.76
N GLY A 33 2.11 14.83 -24.85
CA GLY A 33 2.42 15.77 -23.77
C GLY A 33 1.20 16.13 -22.93
N HIS A 34 0.03 15.59 -23.27
CA HIS A 34 -1.26 15.87 -22.63
C HIS A 34 -1.61 17.37 -22.57
N THR A 35 -1.28 18.10 -23.65
CA THR A 35 -1.40 19.55 -23.69
C THR A 35 -2.83 20.06 -23.55
N GLY A 36 -3.85 19.22 -23.74
CA GLY A 36 -5.26 19.61 -23.70
C GLY A 36 -5.66 20.56 -24.82
N ALA A 37 -4.87 20.61 -25.89
CA ALA A 37 -5.06 21.52 -27.01
C ALA A 37 -5.05 20.75 -28.34
N SER A 38 -6.14 20.86 -29.10
CA SER A 38 -6.23 20.39 -30.48
C SER A 38 -5.98 21.56 -31.45
N PRO A 39 -5.24 21.35 -32.55
CA PRO A 39 -5.10 22.36 -33.60
C PRO A 39 -6.40 22.58 -34.39
N GLU A 40 -7.36 21.66 -34.30
CA GLU A 40 -8.65 21.77 -34.99
C GLU A 40 -9.53 22.86 -34.38
N LYS A 41 -10.06 23.73 -35.24
CA LYS A 41 -11.10 24.70 -34.86
C LYS A 41 -12.48 24.09 -35.06
N LEU A 42 -13.23 23.94 -33.98
CA LEU A 42 -14.61 23.46 -34.04
C LEU A 42 -15.56 24.52 -34.67
N PRO A 43 -16.73 24.10 -35.21
CA PRO A 43 -17.77 24.98 -35.72
C PRO A 43 -18.20 26.10 -34.76
N ASP A 44 -18.66 27.22 -35.32
CA ASP A 44 -19.10 28.40 -34.55
C ASP A 44 -20.36 28.11 -33.70
N GLU A 45 -21.29 27.35 -34.25
CA GLU A 45 -22.46 26.85 -33.53
C GLU A 45 -22.38 25.32 -33.42
N LEU A 46 -22.50 24.83 -32.19
CA LEU A 46 -22.54 23.41 -31.88
C LEU A 46 -23.94 23.05 -31.38
N HIS A 47 -24.50 21.97 -31.92
CA HIS A 47 -25.80 21.42 -31.54
C HIS A 47 -25.62 19.99 -31.01
N LEU A 48 -26.43 19.58 -30.04
CA LEU A 48 -26.39 18.21 -29.52
C LEU A 48 -26.77 17.22 -30.63
N GLN A 49 -25.87 16.30 -30.94
CA GLN A 49 -26.07 15.28 -31.98
C GLN A 49 -26.65 14.00 -31.37
N TRP A 50 -26.03 13.53 -30.28
CA TRP A 50 -26.43 12.34 -29.55
C TRP A 50 -25.86 12.36 -28.12
N SER A 51 -26.41 11.51 -27.26
CA SER A 51 -25.92 11.24 -25.91
C SER A 51 -25.92 9.73 -25.60
N LEU A 52 -24.94 9.30 -24.81
CA LEU A 52 -24.86 7.96 -24.22
C LEU A 52 -25.20 8.04 -22.74
N ALA A 53 -25.95 7.04 -22.25
CA ALA A 53 -26.17 6.78 -20.84
C ALA A 53 -25.42 5.50 -20.44
N LEU A 54 -24.31 5.68 -19.72
CA LEU A 54 -23.51 4.63 -19.09
C LEU A 54 -23.70 4.67 -17.56
N PRO A 55 -23.42 3.58 -16.83
CA PRO A 55 -23.38 3.60 -15.38
C PRO A 55 -22.29 4.55 -14.86
N PRO A 56 -22.51 5.19 -13.69
CA PRO A 56 -21.47 5.95 -13.01
C PRO A 56 -20.31 5.03 -12.61
N LEU A 57 -19.10 5.59 -12.58
CA LEU A 57 -17.89 4.85 -12.24
C LEU A 57 -17.61 4.88 -10.74
N GLU A 58 -17.18 3.74 -10.20
CA GLU A 58 -16.64 3.65 -8.85
C GLU A 58 -15.13 3.87 -8.87
N ARG A 59 -14.67 4.88 -8.12
CA ARG A 59 -13.24 5.23 -8.05
C ARG A 59 -12.44 4.12 -7.35
N ALA A 60 -11.23 3.85 -7.85
CA ALA A 60 -10.26 3.04 -7.11
C ALA A 60 -9.98 3.63 -5.72
N TRP A 61 -9.89 4.96 -5.65
CA TRP A 61 -9.51 5.72 -4.46
C TRP A 61 -10.64 6.69 -4.07
N PRO A 62 -11.73 6.20 -3.45
CA PRO A 62 -12.93 7.01 -3.18
C PRO A 62 -12.70 8.16 -2.19
N ASP A 63 -11.61 8.13 -1.43
CA ASP A 63 -11.28 9.14 -0.41
C ASP A 63 -10.07 10.01 -0.77
N ASP A 64 -9.54 9.88 -1.99
CA ASP A 64 -8.37 10.61 -2.44
C ASP A 64 -8.69 11.57 -3.59
N ASP A 65 -8.81 12.85 -3.26
CA ASP A 65 -9.09 13.91 -4.23
C ASP A 65 -7.90 14.18 -5.19
N ARG A 66 -6.73 13.58 -4.96
CA ARG A 66 -5.61 13.60 -5.92
C ARG A 66 -5.68 12.44 -6.89
N LEU A 67 -6.41 11.36 -6.61
CA LEU A 67 -6.41 10.15 -7.47
C LEU A 67 -7.78 9.92 -8.09
N GLU A 68 -8.21 10.88 -8.91
CA GLU A 68 -9.53 10.91 -9.57
C GLU A 68 -9.46 10.52 -11.06
N PHE A 69 -8.53 9.64 -11.44
CA PHE A 69 -8.35 9.24 -12.84
C PHE A 69 -9.56 8.49 -13.41
N ASP A 70 -10.34 7.80 -12.58
CA ASP A 70 -11.49 6.98 -12.94
C ASP A 70 -12.84 7.54 -12.45
N ILE A 71 -12.93 8.85 -12.22
CA ILE A 71 -14.18 9.51 -11.77
C ILE A 71 -15.25 9.61 -12.87
N ALA A 72 -14.87 9.56 -14.15
CA ALA A 72 -15.75 9.64 -15.31
C ALA A 72 -15.08 9.02 -16.54
N TYR A 73 -15.86 8.63 -17.55
CA TYR A 73 -15.33 8.08 -18.80
C TYR A 73 -14.49 9.13 -19.54
N GLU A 74 -13.32 8.74 -20.03
CA GLU A 74 -12.40 9.61 -20.75
C GLU A 74 -12.58 9.44 -22.27
N PRO A 75 -13.11 10.45 -22.99
CA PRO A 75 -13.33 10.35 -24.43
C PRO A 75 -12.01 10.41 -25.21
N ILE A 76 -11.72 9.36 -25.96
CA ILE A 76 -10.62 9.29 -26.95
C ILE A 76 -11.24 9.19 -28.34
N VAL A 77 -10.79 9.99 -29.29
CA VAL A 77 -11.42 10.06 -30.62
C VAL A 77 -10.34 9.90 -31.67
N ALA A 78 -10.50 8.94 -32.58
CA ALA A 78 -9.60 8.78 -33.71
C ALA A 78 -10.34 8.22 -34.92
N ALA A 79 -10.07 8.78 -36.10
CA ALA A 79 -10.84 8.56 -37.31
C ALA A 79 -12.35 8.68 -36.99
N ASP A 80 -13.20 7.75 -37.44
CA ASP A 80 -14.65 7.84 -37.26
C ASP A 80 -15.16 7.22 -35.94
N SER A 81 -14.35 7.14 -34.88
CA SER A 81 -14.73 6.45 -33.64
C SER A 81 -14.38 7.20 -32.36
N LEU A 82 -15.30 7.14 -31.40
CA LEU A 82 -15.11 7.46 -29.99
C LEU A 82 -14.81 6.17 -29.24
N TYR A 83 -13.76 6.16 -28.42
CA TYR A 83 -13.36 5.05 -27.58
C TYR A 83 -13.51 5.42 -26.11
N LEU A 84 -14.11 4.53 -25.32
CA LEU A 84 -14.29 4.68 -23.89
C LEU A 84 -13.79 3.41 -23.18
N ALA A 85 -12.82 3.60 -22.27
CA ALA A 85 -12.43 2.58 -21.31
C ALA A 85 -13.39 2.60 -20.10
N SER A 86 -13.67 1.43 -19.54
CA SER A 86 -14.63 1.26 -18.45
C SER A 86 -14.10 0.30 -17.38
N PRO A 87 -13.86 0.78 -16.15
CA PRO A 87 -13.56 -0.09 -15.02
C PRO A 87 -14.82 -0.74 -14.43
N HIS A 88 -16.02 -0.31 -14.84
CA HIS A 88 -17.29 -0.86 -14.35
C HIS A 88 -17.54 -2.28 -14.87
N ASN A 89 -17.22 -2.53 -16.13
CA ASN A 89 -17.41 -3.83 -16.80
C ASN A 89 -16.12 -4.35 -17.47
N ASP A 90 -14.97 -3.86 -16.99
CA ASP A 90 -13.63 -4.31 -17.38
C ASP A 90 -13.42 -4.29 -18.93
N ALA A 91 -13.85 -3.23 -19.61
CA ALA A 91 -13.97 -3.22 -21.07
C ALA A 91 -13.45 -1.95 -21.76
N VAL A 92 -13.11 -2.08 -23.05
CA VAL A 92 -12.99 -0.98 -24.01
C VAL A 92 -14.14 -1.05 -24.99
N MET A 93 -14.81 0.08 -25.22
CA MET A 93 -15.96 0.21 -26.11
C MET A 93 -15.66 1.24 -27.19
N ALA A 94 -16.08 0.97 -28.43
CA ALA A 94 -16.00 1.93 -29.53
C ALA A 94 -17.39 2.30 -30.05
N PHE A 95 -17.58 3.58 -30.35
CA PHE A 95 -18.82 4.15 -30.83
C PHE A 95 -18.59 4.96 -32.09
N ASP A 96 -19.54 4.92 -33.00
CA ASP A 96 -19.58 5.75 -34.18
C ASP A 96 -19.78 7.23 -33.82
N VAL A 97 -18.89 8.11 -34.29
CA VAL A 97 -18.92 9.54 -33.94
C VAL A 97 -20.14 10.29 -34.50
N GLU A 98 -20.76 9.78 -35.57
CA GLU A 98 -21.91 10.41 -36.21
C GLU A 98 -23.23 10.06 -35.49
N THR A 99 -23.36 8.81 -35.06
CA THR A 99 -24.63 8.25 -34.59
C THR A 99 -24.64 7.89 -33.11
N GLY A 100 -23.48 7.75 -32.47
CA GLY A 100 -23.32 7.23 -31.12
C GLY A 100 -23.59 5.72 -31.01
N ALA A 101 -23.75 4.99 -32.13
CA ALA A 101 -23.98 3.56 -32.11
C ALA A 101 -22.69 2.80 -31.73
N GLU A 102 -22.80 1.80 -30.86
CA GLU A 102 -21.68 0.92 -30.53
C GLU A 102 -21.24 0.14 -31.78
N ARG A 103 -19.94 0.15 -32.04
CA ARG A 103 -19.29 -0.58 -33.14
C ARG A 103 -18.77 -1.93 -32.66
N TRP A 104 -18.04 -1.94 -31.55
CA TRP A 104 -17.45 -3.13 -30.96
C TRP A 104 -17.15 -2.92 -29.47
N ARG A 105 -16.90 -4.04 -28.79
CA ARG A 105 -16.52 -4.10 -27.38
C ARG A 105 -15.52 -5.21 -27.12
N PHE A 106 -14.52 -4.92 -26.31
CA PHE A 106 -13.49 -5.85 -25.85
C PHE A 106 -13.49 -5.94 -24.32
N HIS A 107 -13.44 -7.16 -23.76
CA HIS A 107 -13.40 -7.41 -22.31
C HIS A 107 -12.01 -7.90 -21.87
N ALA A 108 -11.45 -7.25 -20.85
CA ALA A 108 -10.26 -7.70 -20.11
C ALA A 108 -10.67 -8.53 -18.87
N GLU A 109 -9.69 -9.00 -18.09
CA GLU A 109 -9.95 -9.78 -16.86
C GLU A 109 -10.02 -8.91 -15.59
N GLY A 110 -9.91 -7.59 -15.75
CA GLY A 110 -9.92 -6.64 -14.65
C GLY A 110 -10.06 -5.20 -15.14
N PRO A 111 -10.22 -4.25 -14.19
CA PRO A 111 -10.56 -2.88 -14.49
C PRO A 111 -9.63 -2.22 -15.52
N ILE A 112 -10.20 -1.59 -16.54
CA ILE A 112 -9.49 -0.69 -17.46
C ILE A 112 -9.83 0.74 -17.02
N ARG A 113 -8.92 1.35 -16.25
CA ARG A 113 -9.18 2.60 -15.52
C ARG A 113 -8.80 3.87 -16.27
N PHE A 114 -7.84 3.75 -17.18
CA PHE A 114 -7.27 4.89 -17.89
C PHE A 114 -7.75 4.93 -19.32
N ALA A 115 -7.79 6.15 -19.88
CA ALA A 115 -8.03 6.33 -21.30
C ALA A 115 -7.00 5.54 -22.14
N PRO A 116 -7.41 4.87 -23.22
CA PRO A 116 -6.48 4.21 -24.10
C PRO A 116 -5.63 5.22 -24.89
N ALA A 117 -4.48 4.77 -25.39
CA ALA A 117 -3.70 5.54 -26.36
C ALA A 117 -3.87 4.94 -27.75
N ILE A 118 -4.01 5.78 -28.77
CA ILE A 118 -4.15 5.35 -30.16
C ILE A 118 -2.97 5.87 -30.98
N ALA A 119 -2.32 4.97 -31.73
CA ALA A 119 -1.28 5.35 -32.68
C ALA A 119 -1.27 4.37 -33.86
N ASN A 120 -1.23 4.90 -35.09
CA ASN A 120 -1.15 4.12 -36.32
C ASN A 120 -2.26 3.06 -36.46
N GLY A 121 -3.50 3.39 -36.07
CA GLY A 121 -4.65 2.48 -36.14
C GLY A 121 -4.70 1.41 -35.06
N LEU A 122 -3.77 1.43 -34.10
CA LEU A 122 -3.72 0.50 -32.97
C LEU A 122 -4.09 1.22 -31.67
N LEU A 123 -4.90 0.56 -30.85
CA LEU A 123 -5.35 1.03 -29.54
C LEU A 123 -4.64 0.25 -28.45
N TYR A 124 -4.04 0.96 -27.49
CA TYR A 124 -3.34 0.39 -26.33
C TYR A 124 -4.11 0.68 -25.05
N ALA A 125 -4.45 -0.37 -24.29
CA ALA A 125 -5.19 -0.26 -23.03
C ALA A 125 -4.51 -1.08 -21.93
N GLY A 126 -4.19 -0.41 -20.81
CA GLY A 126 -3.67 -1.07 -19.61
C GLY A 126 -4.81 -1.52 -18.69
N SER A 127 -4.72 -2.72 -18.14
CA SER A 127 -5.69 -3.27 -17.19
C SER A 127 -5.06 -3.59 -15.84
N ASP A 128 -5.87 -3.48 -14.79
CA ASP A 128 -5.56 -3.96 -13.45
C ASP A 128 -5.32 -5.50 -13.41
N ASP A 129 -5.66 -6.25 -14.46
CA ASP A 129 -5.33 -7.68 -14.59
C ASP A 129 -3.84 -7.98 -14.82
N GLY A 130 -3.01 -6.94 -15.03
CA GLY A 130 -1.57 -7.04 -15.23
C GLY A 130 -1.13 -7.07 -16.71
N PHE A 131 -2.05 -6.84 -17.64
CA PHE A 131 -1.76 -6.83 -19.08
C PHE A 131 -1.87 -5.43 -19.70
N LEU A 132 -1.02 -5.21 -20.71
CA LEU A 132 -1.25 -4.21 -21.74
C LEU A 132 -1.87 -4.92 -22.97
N TYR A 133 -3.03 -4.46 -23.40
CA TYR A 133 -3.73 -4.95 -24.58
C TYR A 133 -3.48 -4.04 -25.77
N CYS A 134 -3.21 -4.62 -26.95
CA CYS A 134 -3.20 -3.94 -28.22
C CYS A 134 -4.32 -4.45 -29.11
N LEU A 135 -5.22 -3.55 -29.51
CA LEU A 135 -6.37 -3.85 -30.35
C LEU A 135 -6.25 -3.12 -31.68
N ASP A 136 -6.75 -3.73 -32.75
CA ASP A 136 -7.08 -2.98 -33.96
C ASP A 136 -8.20 -1.98 -33.62
N ALA A 137 -7.96 -0.68 -33.85
CA ALA A 137 -8.88 0.36 -33.41
C ALA A 137 -10.23 0.29 -34.16
N VAL A 138 -10.26 -0.19 -35.40
CA VAL A 138 -11.48 -0.24 -36.20
C VAL A 138 -12.38 -1.41 -35.81
N SER A 139 -11.81 -2.60 -35.62
CA SER A 139 -12.56 -3.84 -35.38
C SER A 139 -12.63 -4.29 -33.93
N GLY A 140 -11.77 -3.75 -33.06
CA GLY A 140 -11.65 -4.18 -31.66
C GLY A 140 -10.97 -5.54 -31.49
N LYS A 141 -10.43 -6.12 -32.56
CA LYS A 141 -9.75 -7.40 -32.53
C LYS A 141 -8.43 -7.29 -31.76
N LEU A 142 -8.16 -8.25 -30.88
CA LEU A 142 -6.87 -8.39 -30.21
C LEU A 142 -5.77 -8.71 -31.21
N GLU A 143 -4.78 -7.82 -31.31
CA GLU A 143 -3.58 -8.02 -32.13
C GLU A 143 -2.48 -8.71 -31.31
N TRP A 144 -2.25 -8.21 -30.10
CA TRP A 144 -1.38 -8.84 -29.11
C TRP A 144 -1.71 -8.37 -27.70
N ARG A 145 -1.29 -9.12 -26.68
CA ARG A 145 -1.27 -8.69 -25.27
C ARG A 145 0.11 -8.94 -24.67
N TYR A 146 0.53 -8.07 -23.77
CA TYR A 146 1.80 -8.20 -23.06
C TYR A 146 1.55 -8.35 -21.56
N GLN A 147 2.07 -9.42 -20.97
CA GLN A 147 2.01 -9.65 -19.52
C GLN A 147 3.09 -8.80 -18.83
N ALA A 148 2.66 -7.70 -18.22
CA ALA A 148 3.56 -6.79 -17.54
C ALA A 148 3.85 -7.20 -16.09
N ALA A 149 2.93 -7.96 -15.49
CA ALA A 149 3.04 -8.47 -14.14
C ALA A 149 4.22 -9.46 -13.98
N LEU A 150 4.93 -9.37 -12.85
CA LEU A 150 6.09 -10.22 -12.54
C LEU A 150 5.72 -11.69 -12.31
N SER A 151 4.46 -11.96 -11.95
CA SER A 151 3.89 -13.31 -11.91
C SER A 151 2.36 -13.25 -12.09
N ASN A 152 1.70 -14.41 -12.16
CA ASN A 152 0.23 -14.51 -12.28
C ASN A 152 -0.52 -14.28 -10.96
N ARG A 153 0.15 -13.80 -9.90
CA ARG A 153 -0.44 -13.66 -8.57
C ARG A 153 -1.56 -12.63 -8.55
N LYS A 154 -2.73 -13.05 -8.08
CA LYS A 154 -3.91 -12.21 -7.90
C LYS A 154 -4.02 -11.74 -6.44
N VAL A 155 -4.74 -10.64 -6.26
CA VAL A 155 -5.00 -10.00 -4.97
C VAL A 155 -6.39 -9.36 -4.98
N LEU A 156 -7.00 -9.20 -3.80
CA LEU A 156 -8.15 -8.31 -3.64
C LEU A 156 -7.64 -6.86 -3.52
N GLY A 157 -7.71 -6.10 -4.61
CA GLY A 157 -7.31 -4.70 -4.67
C GLY A 157 -8.50 -3.78 -4.98
N ASN A 158 -8.78 -2.82 -4.11
CA ASN A 158 -9.94 -1.92 -4.22
C ASN A 158 -11.26 -2.69 -4.43
N THR A 159 -11.46 -3.80 -3.68
CA THR A 159 -12.61 -4.74 -3.77
C THR A 159 -12.69 -5.63 -5.02
N ARG A 160 -11.71 -5.54 -5.91
CA ARG A 160 -11.68 -6.27 -7.20
C ARG A 160 -10.61 -7.36 -7.16
N MET A 161 -10.86 -8.50 -7.80
CA MET A 161 -9.83 -9.54 -8.01
C MET A 161 -8.92 -9.11 -9.17
N ILE A 162 -7.70 -8.68 -8.86
CA ILE A 162 -6.78 -8.05 -9.82
C ILE A 162 -5.38 -8.64 -9.73
N SER A 163 -4.46 -8.25 -10.61
CA SER A 163 -3.03 -8.55 -10.44
C SER A 163 -2.44 -7.78 -9.26
N VAL A 164 -1.44 -8.37 -8.59
CA VAL A 164 -0.58 -7.61 -7.66
C VAL A 164 0.18 -6.47 -8.36
N TRP A 165 0.46 -6.64 -9.64
CA TRP A 165 1.09 -5.64 -10.51
C TRP A 165 0.09 -5.12 -11.54
N PRO A 166 -0.91 -4.30 -11.13
CA PRO A 166 -1.87 -3.74 -12.08
C PRO A 166 -1.17 -2.73 -13.01
N VAL A 167 -1.64 -2.62 -14.25
CA VAL A 167 -1.16 -1.60 -15.18
C VAL A 167 -1.85 -0.27 -14.91
N ARG A 168 -1.29 0.52 -13.99
CA ARG A 168 -1.79 1.86 -13.62
C ARG A 168 -0.93 3.03 -14.07
N GLY A 169 0.22 2.77 -14.70
CA GLY A 169 0.87 3.75 -15.56
C GLY A 169 0.27 3.66 -16.96
N ALA A 170 -0.64 4.58 -17.28
CA ALA A 170 -1.41 4.55 -18.52
C ALA A 170 -0.49 4.61 -19.76
N PRO A 171 -0.86 3.94 -20.86
CA PRO A 171 -0.02 3.90 -22.05
C PRO A 171 0.09 5.28 -22.71
N VAL A 172 1.29 5.60 -23.21
CA VAL A 172 1.55 6.69 -24.15
C VAL A 172 2.34 6.15 -25.33
N ALA A 173 1.95 6.48 -26.56
CA ALA A 173 2.55 5.89 -27.76
C ALA A 173 3.11 6.97 -28.70
N ALA A 174 4.35 6.80 -29.14
CA ALA A 174 4.99 7.69 -30.10
C ALA A 174 6.12 6.97 -30.84
N ASP A 175 6.36 7.35 -32.10
CA ASP A 175 7.49 6.87 -32.91
C ASP A 175 7.61 5.32 -32.95
N GLY A 176 6.46 4.65 -33.08
CA GLY A 176 6.40 3.19 -33.11
C GLY A 176 6.73 2.50 -31.79
N THR A 177 6.70 3.23 -30.67
CA THR A 177 6.92 2.70 -29.31
C THR A 177 5.72 3.02 -28.42
N VAL A 178 5.31 2.07 -27.58
CA VAL A 178 4.35 2.30 -26.50
C VAL A 178 5.05 2.18 -25.15
N TYR A 179 4.83 3.17 -24.28
CA TYR A 179 5.39 3.26 -22.93
C TYR A 179 4.28 3.13 -21.90
N PHE A 180 4.50 2.36 -20.84
CA PHE A 180 3.53 2.17 -19.77
C PHE A 180 4.22 1.62 -18.52
N ALA A 181 3.51 1.53 -17.39
CA ALA A 181 4.07 0.96 -16.16
C ALA A 181 3.08 0.08 -15.38
N ALA A 182 3.63 -0.91 -14.66
CA ALA A 182 2.89 -1.89 -13.88
C ALA A 182 3.43 -2.00 -12.45
N GLY A 183 2.51 -2.23 -11.49
CA GLY A 183 2.81 -2.25 -10.06
C GLY A 183 2.66 -0.87 -9.41
N ILE A 184 2.06 -0.83 -8.22
CA ILE A 184 1.85 0.41 -7.44
C ILE A 184 2.42 0.32 -6.02
N TRP A 185 3.09 -0.80 -5.73
CA TRP A 185 3.63 -1.13 -4.42
C TRP A 185 5.13 -1.39 -4.59
N PRO A 186 6.00 -0.41 -4.26
CA PRO A 186 7.46 -0.53 -4.35
C PRO A 186 8.00 -1.86 -3.80
N PHE A 187 7.50 -2.29 -2.64
CA PHE A 187 7.93 -3.52 -1.96
C PHE A 187 7.43 -4.83 -2.60
N GLU A 188 6.54 -4.76 -3.59
CA GLU A 188 6.14 -5.92 -4.41
C GLU A 188 6.90 -5.96 -5.75
N GLY A 189 7.63 -4.90 -6.09
CA GLY A 189 8.21 -4.69 -7.41
C GLY A 189 7.34 -3.82 -8.31
N VAL A 190 8.00 -3.03 -9.15
CA VAL A 190 7.40 -2.12 -10.14
C VAL A 190 8.20 -2.20 -11.42
N SER A 191 7.54 -2.02 -12.57
CA SER A 191 8.19 -2.05 -13.88
C SER A 191 7.67 -0.96 -14.79
N VAL A 192 8.58 -0.28 -15.50
CA VAL A 192 8.30 0.64 -16.61
C VAL A 192 8.81 -0.01 -17.89
N TYR A 193 7.97 -0.01 -18.93
CA TYR A 193 8.26 -0.69 -20.19
C TYR A 193 8.27 0.28 -21.35
N ALA A 194 9.12 -0.01 -22.34
CA ALA A 194 8.94 0.43 -23.72
C ALA A 194 8.82 -0.79 -24.62
N LEU A 195 7.70 -0.89 -25.34
CA LEU A 195 7.47 -1.96 -26.30
C LEU A 195 7.41 -1.40 -27.71
N ASP A 196 7.83 -2.21 -28.68
CA ASP A 196 7.49 -1.98 -30.06
C ASP A 196 5.96 -1.98 -30.22
N ALA A 197 5.43 -0.88 -30.73
CA ALA A 197 3.99 -0.63 -30.76
C ALA A 197 3.24 -1.64 -31.64
N LYS A 198 3.88 -2.16 -32.70
CA LYS A 198 3.25 -3.09 -33.63
C LYS A 198 3.29 -4.54 -33.13
N THR A 199 4.40 -4.94 -32.53
CA THR A 199 4.67 -6.36 -32.20
C THR A 199 4.54 -6.70 -30.73
N GLY A 200 4.53 -5.71 -29.84
CA GLY A 200 4.58 -5.91 -28.39
C GLY A 200 5.95 -6.37 -27.88
N ALA A 201 6.98 -6.41 -28.72
CA ALA A 201 8.32 -6.82 -28.33
C ALA A 201 8.98 -5.78 -27.40
N VAL A 202 9.61 -6.22 -26.32
CA VAL A 202 10.30 -5.33 -25.38
C VAL A 202 11.48 -4.65 -26.07
N ARG A 203 11.48 -3.32 -26.09
CA ARG A 203 12.65 -2.51 -26.51
C ARG A 203 13.57 -2.26 -25.33
N TRP A 204 13.00 -1.91 -24.19
CA TRP A 204 13.68 -1.87 -22.90
C TRP A 204 12.69 -2.06 -21.75
N LEU A 205 13.21 -2.45 -20.59
CA LEU A 205 12.51 -2.62 -19.33
C LEU A 205 13.33 -1.93 -18.23
N ASN A 206 12.62 -1.23 -17.34
CA ASN A 206 13.17 -0.76 -16.09
C ASN A 206 12.34 -1.28 -14.92
N ASP A 207 12.90 -2.21 -14.15
CA ASP A 207 12.38 -2.70 -12.87
C ASP A 207 13.39 -2.51 -11.73
N ASN A 208 14.23 -1.47 -11.85
CA ASN A 208 15.37 -1.21 -10.96
C ASN A 208 15.09 -0.16 -9.90
N TYR A 209 14.06 0.66 -10.12
CA TYR A 209 13.66 1.73 -9.20
C TYR A 209 12.37 1.41 -8.47
N ASP A 210 12.06 0.12 -8.34
CA ASP A 210 11.04 -0.38 -7.41
C ASP A 210 11.48 -0.20 -5.96
N VAL A 211 12.78 -0.30 -5.67
CA VAL A 211 13.37 -0.11 -4.35
C VAL A 211 14.68 0.67 -4.41
N LYS A 212 14.77 1.72 -3.62
CA LYS A 212 15.92 2.60 -3.40
C LYS A 212 15.89 3.12 -1.98
N PHE A 213 17.04 3.15 -1.32
CA PHE A 213 17.19 3.87 -0.06
C PHE A 213 17.26 5.38 -0.36
N MET A 214 16.18 6.11 -0.07
CA MET A 214 16.05 7.52 -0.46
C MET A 214 15.31 8.34 0.57
N LEU A 215 15.46 9.67 0.51
CA LEU A 215 14.72 10.58 1.38
C LEU A 215 13.22 10.53 1.05
N GLN A 216 12.43 10.27 2.08
CA GLN A 216 10.97 10.32 2.09
C GLN A 216 10.49 11.70 2.56
N PRO A 217 9.18 12.01 2.44
CA PRO A 217 8.61 13.17 3.10
C PRO A 217 9.09 13.29 4.56
N HIS A 218 9.42 14.52 4.99
CA HIS A 218 10.08 14.84 6.26
C HIS A 218 11.61 14.63 6.31
N HIS A 219 12.28 14.54 5.16
CA HIS A 219 13.75 14.41 5.05
C HIS A 219 14.31 13.22 5.84
N SER A 220 13.58 12.10 5.84
CA SER A 220 14.00 10.88 6.52
C SER A 220 14.25 9.78 5.50
N PRO A 221 15.40 9.09 5.54
CA PRO A 221 15.69 8.02 4.59
C PRO A 221 14.86 6.77 4.90
N ALA A 222 14.46 6.04 3.86
CA ALA A 222 13.85 4.71 3.93
C ALA A 222 13.83 4.06 2.54
N PHE A 223 13.61 2.75 2.48
CA PHE A 223 13.35 2.07 1.20
C PHE A 223 12.00 2.49 0.62
N ALA A 224 12.02 2.98 -0.62
CA ALA A 224 10.86 3.16 -1.49
C ALA A 224 11.29 3.17 -2.95
N GLY A 225 10.38 3.42 -3.87
CA GLY A 225 10.70 3.49 -5.29
C GLY A 225 9.56 4.16 -6.05
N LEU A 226 9.45 3.87 -7.34
CA LEU A 226 8.32 4.29 -8.16
C LEU A 226 7.04 3.60 -7.68
N ALA A 227 5.90 4.28 -7.80
CA ALA A 227 4.57 3.70 -7.64
C ALA A 227 3.63 4.22 -8.74
N PRO A 228 3.85 3.83 -10.01
CA PRO A 228 3.22 4.44 -11.16
C PRO A 228 1.70 4.39 -11.14
N GLN A 229 1.07 5.55 -11.10
CA GLN A 229 -0.38 5.73 -11.14
C GLN A 229 -0.71 7.04 -11.84
N GLY A 230 -1.22 6.97 -13.07
CA GLY A 230 -1.57 8.13 -13.87
C GLY A 230 -1.17 8.04 -15.33
N TYR A 231 -1.35 9.15 -16.04
CA TYR A 231 -1.03 9.26 -17.47
C TYR A 231 0.45 9.60 -17.69
N LEU A 232 1.21 8.68 -18.30
CA LEU A 232 2.62 8.91 -18.66
C LEU A 232 2.70 9.93 -19.81
N ALA A 233 3.63 10.87 -19.73
CA ALA A 233 3.78 11.92 -20.74
C ALA A 233 5.17 11.90 -21.39
N LEU A 234 5.25 12.36 -22.64
CA LEU A 234 6.49 12.52 -23.40
C LEU A 234 6.76 13.99 -23.68
N SER A 235 8.01 14.41 -23.49
CA SER A 235 8.52 15.68 -24.01
C SER A 235 9.97 15.50 -24.46
N GLY A 236 10.17 15.46 -25.79
CA GLY A 236 11.45 15.15 -26.41
C GLY A 236 11.94 13.73 -26.04
N ASP A 237 13.13 13.66 -25.45
CA ASP A 237 13.75 12.41 -24.99
C ASP A 237 13.37 12.04 -23.54
N ASN A 238 12.41 12.73 -22.93
CA ASN A 238 11.97 12.48 -21.55
C ASN A 238 10.65 11.72 -21.51
N LEU A 239 10.61 10.68 -20.68
CA LEU A 239 9.41 9.96 -20.28
C LEU A 239 9.07 10.31 -18.82
N LEU A 240 7.94 10.99 -18.62
CA LEU A 240 7.46 11.34 -17.30
C LEU A 240 6.47 10.28 -16.78
N VAL A 241 6.75 9.76 -15.59
CA VAL A 241 5.97 8.70 -14.93
C VAL A 241 5.31 9.26 -13.68
N PRO A 242 3.98 9.41 -13.64
CA PRO A 242 3.26 9.87 -12.44
C PRO A 242 3.26 8.78 -11.37
N ASN A 243 3.48 9.13 -10.10
CA ASN A 243 3.63 8.18 -9.00
C ASN A 243 2.52 8.30 -7.95
N GLY A 244 1.27 8.35 -8.39
CA GLY A 244 0.12 8.57 -7.51
C GLY A 244 0.17 9.97 -6.90
N ARG A 245 0.11 10.07 -5.57
CA ARG A 245 0.13 11.36 -4.85
C ARG A 245 1.52 12.01 -4.76
N ALA A 246 2.54 11.37 -5.34
CA ALA A 246 3.92 11.83 -5.34
C ALA A 246 4.29 12.48 -6.68
N PRO A 247 5.32 13.36 -6.70
CA PRO A 247 5.80 13.97 -7.94
C PRO A 247 6.15 12.93 -9.03
N ALA A 248 6.07 13.35 -10.28
CA ALA A 248 6.49 12.53 -11.40
C ALA A 248 7.99 12.19 -11.34
N ALA A 249 8.33 10.96 -11.73
CA ALA A 249 9.70 10.59 -12.05
C ALA A 249 9.97 10.87 -13.54
N CYS A 250 11.22 11.18 -13.89
CA CYS A 250 11.63 11.34 -15.28
C CYS A 250 12.65 10.28 -15.66
N LEU A 251 12.38 9.56 -16.74
CA LEU A 251 13.25 8.55 -17.32
C LEU A 251 13.70 9.01 -18.70
N ASP A 252 14.91 8.61 -19.08
CA ASP A 252 15.37 8.72 -20.46
C ASP A 252 14.51 7.78 -21.35
N ARG A 253 13.85 8.35 -22.35
CA ARG A 253 12.89 7.65 -23.21
C ARG A 253 13.53 6.52 -24.02
N LYS A 254 14.81 6.61 -24.33
CA LYS A 254 15.53 5.68 -25.22
C LYS A 254 16.07 4.47 -24.48
N THR A 255 16.48 4.66 -23.23
CA THR A 255 17.19 3.66 -22.42
C THR A 255 16.40 3.20 -21.20
N GLY A 256 15.39 3.95 -20.78
CA GLY A 256 14.66 3.72 -19.55
C GLY A 256 15.40 4.15 -18.29
N ARG A 257 16.61 4.72 -18.38
CA ARG A 257 17.39 5.13 -17.19
C ARG A 257 16.70 6.27 -16.44
N LEU A 258 16.61 6.19 -15.11
CA LEU A 258 16.08 7.28 -14.30
C LEU A 258 16.99 8.52 -14.40
N LEU A 259 16.40 9.66 -14.74
CA LEU A 259 17.07 10.96 -14.78
C LEU A 259 16.94 11.68 -13.43
N PHE A 260 15.73 11.76 -12.88
CA PHE A 260 15.47 12.30 -11.54
C PHE A 260 14.18 11.75 -10.91
N TYR A 261 14.18 11.66 -9.58
CA TYR A 261 12.99 11.39 -8.76
C TYR A 261 13.29 11.72 -7.29
N GLU A 262 12.61 12.73 -6.72
CA GLU A 262 12.82 13.19 -5.34
C GLU A 262 11.48 13.26 -4.58
N LEU A 263 11.31 12.36 -3.61
CA LEU A 263 10.07 12.26 -2.81
C LEU A 263 9.98 13.32 -1.70
N ASP A 264 11.11 13.74 -1.15
CA ASP A 264 11.17 14.67 -0.02
C ASP A 264 11.08 16.13 -0.43
N ALA A 265 11.58 16.46 -1.63
CA ALA A 265 11.70 17.83 -2.13
C ALA A 265 10.39 18.60 -2.08
N ASN A 266 9.23 17.93 -2.15
CA ASN A 266 7.92 18.58 -2.28
C ASN A 266 6.76 17.77 -1.68
N ASN A 267 6.69 17.76 -0.35
CA ASN A 267 5.78 16.90 0.42
C ASN A 267 4.26 17.18 0.29
N ARG A 268 3.77 17.97 -0.67
CA ARG A 268 2.33 18.25 -0.85
C ARG A 268 1.83 18.22 -2.29
N TYR A 269 2.71 18.01 -3.27
CA TYR A 269 2.37 18.02 -4.71
C TYR A 269 2.49 16.63 -5.31
N GLY A 270 1.94 16.48 -6.51
CA GLY A 270 1.89 15.22 -7.25
C GLY A 270 0.49 14.62 -7.26
N ASP A 271 0.10 14.16 -8.45
CA ASP A 271 -1.13 13.42 -8.71
C ASP A 271 -1.02 12.62 -10.04
N TYR A 272 -2.14 12.03 -10.50
CA TYR A 272 -2.22 11.20 -11.72
C TYR A 272 -2.02 11.95 -13.06
N ARG A 273 -2.02 13.28 -13.06
CA ARG A 273 -2.00 14.13 -14.25
C ARG A 273 -0.60 14.67 -14.49
N ILE A 274 -0.17 14.63 -15.74
CA ILE A 274 1.04 15.32 -16.19
C ILE A 274 0.70 16.02 -17.49
N ALA A 275 1.09 17.29 -17.61
CA ALA A 275 1.14 17.99 -18.89
C ALA A 275 2.57 18.48 -19.12
N ALA A 276 3.14 18.21 -20.28
CA ALA A 276 4.53 18.50 -20.58
C ALA A 276 4.69 19.06 -21.98
N ARG A 277 5.53 20.10 -22.10
CA ARG A 277 5.91 20.67 -23.38
C ARG A 277 7.24 21.39 -23.25
N ASP A 278 8.10 21.21 -24.23
CA ASP A 278 9.42 21.85 -24.30
C ASP A 278 10.24 21.63 -23.02
N ARG A 279 10.58 22.69 -22.29
CA ARG A 279 11.50 22.68 -21.12
C ARG A 279 10.82 22.48 -19.77
N PHE A 280 9.50 22.40 -19.73
CA PHE A 280 8.74 22.37 -18.47
C PHE A 280 7.67 21.28 -18.49
N TYR A 281 7.31 20.83 -17.30
CA TYR A 281 6.12 20.02 -17.09
C TYR A 281 5.35 20.51 -15.87
N VAL A 282 4.05 20.28 -15.90
CA VAL A 282 3.12 20.52 -14.81
C VAL A 282 2.70 19.16 -14.29
N ASN A 283 2.94 18.92 -13.00
CA ASN A 283 2.30 17.86 -12.24
C ASN A 283 1.53 18.58 -11.12
N PRO A 284 0.20 18.43 -11.05
CA PRO A 284 -0.69 19.35 -10.36
C PRO A 284 -0.24 19.87 -9.01
N GLY A 285 -0.48 21.18 -8.85
CA GLY A 285 -0.03 21.95 -7.72
C GLY A 285 1.35 22.56 -7.92
N ALA A 286 2.13 22.19 -8.94
CA ALA A 286 3.44 22.77 -9.19
C ALA A 286 3.90 22.74 -10.67
N LEU A 287 4.76 23.69 -11.02
CA LEU A 287 5.52 23.74 -12.29
C LEU A 287 6.94 23.25 -12.05
N TYR A 288 7.47 22.45 -12.96
CA TYR A 288 8.78 21.83 -12.84
C TYR A 288 9.63 22.05 -14.08
N GLN A 289 10.94 22.21 -13.88
CA GLN A 289 11.92 22.18 -14.96
C GLN A 289 12.18 20.74 -15.39
N LEU A 290 12.09 20.48 -16.71
CA LEU A 290 12.23 19.13 -17.25
C LEU A 290 13.68 18.62 -17.23
N GLU A 291 14.67 19.52 -17.28
CA GLU A 291 16.09 19.16 -17.29
C GLU A 291 16.58 18.62 -15.93
N SER A 292 16.12 19.22 -14.84
CA SER A 292 16.63 18.98 -13.49
C SER A 292 15.61 18.36 -12.53
N GLY A 293 14.33 18.37 -12.89
CA GLY A 293 13.24 18.01 -11.96
C GLY A 293 12.96 19.08 -10.90
N GLN A 294 13.62 20.24 -10.97
CA GLN A 294 13.48 21.31 -9.99
C GLN A 294 12.04 21.83 -9.95
N ASN A 295 11.42 21.79 -8.78
CA ASN A 295 10.15 22.45 -8.55
C ASN A 295 10.32 23.98 -8.52
N LEU A 296 9.54 24.68 -9.32
CA LEU A 296 9.53 26.14 -9.47
C LEU A 296 8.37 26.80 -8.71
N GLY A 297 7.59 26.07 -7.93
CA GLY A 297 6.51 26.56 -7.09
C GLY A 297 5.11 26.30 -7.66
N ALA A 298 4.11 26.84 -6.96
CA ALA A 298 2.70 26.56 -7.22
C ALA A 298 2.27 26.89 -8.66
N PHE A 299 1.47 26.01 -9.25
CA PHE A 299 0.90 26.19 -10.58
C PHE A 299 -0.50 25.54 -10.67
N PRO A 300 -1.41 26.05 -11.51
CA PRO A 300 -2.70 25.43 -11.78
C PRO A 300 -2.64 23.92 -12.06
N ALA A 301 -3.63 23.19 -11.54
CA ALA A 301 -3.71 21.73 -11.69
C ALA A 301 -4.13 21.29 -13.10
N THR A 302 -5.13 21.94 -13.69
CA THR A 302 -5.61 21.65 -15.04
C THR A 302 -5.12 22.74 -15.98
N VAL A 303 -4.33 22.35 -16.98
CA VAL A 303 -3.67 23.29 -17.89
C VAL A 303 -3.93 22.96 -19.36
N VAL A 304 -3.89 23.98 -20.20
CA VAL A 304 -3.83 23.88 -21.66
C VAL A 304 -2.54 24.52 -22.17
N MET A 305 -1.89 23.91 -23.17
CA MET A 305 -0.62 24.38 -23.74
C MET A 305 -0.70 24.48 -25.26
N SER A 306 -0.78 25.68 -25.82
CA SER A 306 -0.90 25.89 -27.27
C SER A 306 -0.27 27.20 -27.72
N GLY A 307 0.42 27.21 -28.87
CA GLY A 307 0.84 28.45 -29.54
C GLY A 307 1.67 29.43 -28.68
N GLY A 308 2.55 28.93 -27.80
CA GLY A 308 3.33 29.78 -26.89
C GLY A 308 2.57 30.24 -25.65
N ILE A 309 1.38 29.70 -25.40
CA ILE A 309 0.54 30.00 -24.24
C ILE A 309 0.47 28.77 -23.34
N ILE A 310 0.63 28.99 -22.04
CA ILE A 310 0.18 28.05 -21.01
C ILE A 310 -0.93 28.71 -20.20
N ALA A 311 -2.10 28.07 -20.13
CA ALA A 311 -3.24 28.60 -19.39
C ALA A 311 -3.79 27.56 -18.41
N GLY A 312 -4.25 28.00 -17.24
CA GLY A 312 -4.77 27.10 -16.21
C GLY A 312 -5.69 27.78 -15.20
N LEU A 313 -6.52 26.97 -14.54
CA LEU A 313 -7.47 27.41 -13.53
C LEU A 313 -6.79 27.61 -12.17
N ASP A 314 -6.86 28.83 -11.64
CA ASP A 314 -6.23 29.28 -10.39
C ASP A 314 -7.26 30.06 -9.55
N GLY A 315 -7.72 29.47 -8.44
CA GLY A 315 -8.59 30.16 -7.47
C GLY A 315 -9.85 30.79 -8.06
N GLY A 316 -10.53 30.11 -9.00
CA GLY A 316 -11.73 30.63 -9.67
C GLY A 316 -11.44 31.60 -10.83
N ARG A 317 -10.19 31.70 -11.27
CA ARG A 317 -9.77 32.48 -12.44
C ARG A 317 -9.09 31.58 -13.46
N LEU A 318 -9.30 31.86 -14.74
CA LEU A 318 -8.47 31.30 -15.81
C LEU A 318 -7.37 32.31 -16.13
N ARG A 319 -6.11 31.88 -16.02
CA ARG A 319 -4.93 32.71 -16.23
C ARG A 319 -4.08 32.12 -17.34
N ALA A 320 -3.51 32.96 -18.18
CA ALA A 320 -2.60 32.55 -19.25
C ALA A 320 -1.30 33.31 -19.21
N PHE A 321 -0.22 32.60 -19.53
CA PHE A 321 1.13 33.11 -19.52
C PHE A 321 1.82 32.78 -20.83
N ASP A 322 2.77 33.62 -21.22
CA ASP A 322 3.68 33.32 -22.32
C ASP A 322 4.62 32.19 -21.90
N SER A 323 4.40 31.00 -22.45
CA SER A 323 5.17 29.80 -22.09
C SER A 323 6.62 29.87 -22.59
N SER A 324 6.92 30.69 -23.59
CA SER A 324 8.28 30.85 -24.12
C SER A 324 9.15 31.70 -23.20
N ALA A 325 8.54 32.58 -22.41
CA ALA A 325 9.18 33.52 -21.50
C ALA A 325 9.15 33.07 -20.02
N ILE A 326 8.90 31.78 -19.75
CA ILE A 326 9.01 31.22 -18.40
C ILE A 326 10.48 31.15 -17.98
N GLU A 327 10.79 31.81 -16.86
CA GLU A 327 12.12 31.82 -16.23
C GLU A 327 12.07 31.23 -14.82
N ALA A 328 13.10 30.44 -14.47
CA ALA A 328 13.33 29.93 -13.13
C ALA A 328 14.23 30.89 -12.33
N VAL A 329 13.73 31.41 -11.21
CA VAL A 329 14.40 32.40 -10.37
C VAL A 329 14.69 31.77 -9.00
N GLY A 330 15.98 31.63 -8.68
CA GLY A 330 16.45 31.12 -7.39
C GLY A 330 16.78 32.26 -6.41
N ALA A 331 16.32 32.14 -5.16
CA ALA A 331 16.67 33.04 -4.07
C ALA A 331 17.25 32.25 -2.89
N THR A 332 18.49 32.55 -2.51
CA THR A 332 19.19 31.88 -1.41
C THR A 332 19.04 32.66 -0.11
N ASP A 333 18.57 31.99 0.94
CA ASP A 333 18.43 32.59 2.27
C ASP A 333 19.76 32.66 3.05
N SER A 334 19.75 33.32 4.21
CA SER A 334 20.93 33.44 5.09
C SER A 334 21.43 32.11 5.66
N LYS A 335 20.63 31.03 5.54
CA LYS A 335 21.00 29.65 5.90
C LYS A 335 21.49 28.85 4.68
N LYS A 336 21.81 29.51 3.57
CA LYS A 336 22.26 28.93 2.30
C LYS A 336 21.23 27.98 1.65
N ARG A 337 19.94 28.15 1.94
CA ARG A 337 18.86 27.38 1.29
C ARG A 337 18.33 28.18 0.11
N THR A 338 18.37 27.60 -1.09
CA THR A 338 17.80 28.21 -2.29
C THR A 338 16.34 27.81 -2.45
N THR A 339 15.48 28.82 -2.61
CA THR A 339 14.08 28.64 -3.00
C THR A 339 13.91 29.03 -4.45
N TRP A 340 13.21 28.21 -5.22
CA TRP A 340 12.96 28.45 -6.64
C TRP A 340 11.55 28.93 -6.87
N LYS A 341 11.40 29.88 -7.80
CA LYS A 341 10.12 30.40 -8.28
C LYS A 341 10.13 30.48 -9.80
N TRP A 342 8.98 30.41 -10.45
CA TRP A 342 8.84 30.76 -11.85
C TRP A 342 8.34 32.20 -12.02
N GLN A 343 8.69 32.83 -13.14
CA GLN A 343 8.13 34.11 -13.58
C GLN A 343 7.88 34.04 -15.09
N ALA A 344 6.77 34.63 -15.54
CA ALA A 344 6.43 34.78 -16.95
C ALA A 344 5.46 35.96 -17.13
N PRO A 345 5.45 36.63 -18.30
CA PRO A 345 4.43 37.61 -18.63
C PRO A 345 3.03 36.98 -18.60
N GLU A 346 2.12 37.54 -17.79
CA GLU A 346 0.70 37.21 -17.84
C GLU A 346 0.10 37.86 -19.09
N LEU A 347 -0.48 37.05 -19.97
CA LEU A 347 -1.11 37.50 -21.21
C LEU A 347 -2.52 38.00 -20.94
N TRP A 348 -3.28 37.26 -20.14
CA TRP A 348 -4.66 37.58 -19.77
C TRP A 348 -5.11 36.75 -18.56
N SER A 349 -6.11 37.27 -17.84
CA SER A 349 -6.66 36.67 -16.62
C SER A 349 -8.09 37.12 -16.40
N PHE A 350 -9.02 36.19 -16.21
CA PHE A 350 -10.43 36.50 -16.00
C PHE A 350 -11.12 35.52 -15.04
N PRO A 351 -12.20 35.93 -14.34
CA PRO A 351 -13.01 35.01 -13.55
C PRO A 351 -13.56 33.87 -14.41
N CYS A 352 -13.34 32.64 -13.99
CA CYS A 352 -13.81 31.46 -14.68
C CYS A 352 -14.04 30.34 -13.67
N GLU A 353 -15.30 30.02 -13.43
CA GLU A 353 -15.70 28.84 -12.68
C GLU A 353 -15.88 27.68 -13.66
N ALA A 354 -14.85 26.84 -13.74
CA ALA A 354 -14.84 25.63 -14.55
C ALA A 354 -14.22 24.47 -13.77
N ALA A 355 -14.73 23.27 -13.98
CA ALA A 355 -14.15 22.02 -13.49
C ALA A 355 -13.02 21.53 -14.41
N ASN A 356 -13.14 21.75 -15.71
CA ASN A 356 -12.13 21.37 -16.71
C ASN A 356 -12.12 22.37 -17.89
N ILE A 357 -11.00 22.41 -18.60
CA ILE A 357 -10.77 23.22 -19.80
C ILE A 357 -9.97 22.46 -20.86
N ILE A 358 -10.30 22.71 -22.11
CA ILE A 358 -9.51 22.32 -23.29
C ILE A 358 -9.45 23.49 -24.29
N MET A 359 -8.52 23.41 -25.24
CA MET A 359 -8.42 24.34 -26.35
C MET A 359 -8.64 23.60 -27.67
N ALA A 360 -9.40 24.18 -28.60
CA ALA A 360 -9.55 23.67 -29.95
C ALA A 360 -9.41 24.83 -30.94
N GLY A 361 -8.31 24.83 -31.70
CA GLY A 361 -7.89 25.94 -32.54
C GLY A 361 -7.57 27.16 -31.68
N ASP A 362 -8.34 28.24 -31.88
CA ASP A 362 -8.21 29.51 -31.15
C ASP A 362 -9.27 29.70 -30.05
N ARG A 363 -10.11 28.69 -29.76
CA ARG A 363 -11.19 28.76 -28.76
C ARG A 363 -10.93 27.90 -27.54
N LEU A 364 -11.34 28.40 -26.38
CA LEU A 364 -11.34 27.68 -25.12
C LEU A 364 -12.72 27.06 -24.89
N TYR A 365 -12.74 25.80 -24.48
CA TYR A 365 -13.95 25.10 -24.06
C TYR A 365 -13.81 24.75 -22.58
N GLY A 366 -14.86 25.00 -21.81
CA GLY A 366 -14.89 24.71 -20.39
C GLY A 366 -16.23 24.12 -19.97
N CYS A 367 -16.25 23.52 -18.80
CA CYS A 367 -17.45 22.94 -18.23
C CYS A 367 -17.57 23.24 -16.73
N ARG A 368 -18.80 23.35 -16.25
CA ARG A 368 -19.18 23.47 -14.84
C ARG A 368 -20.48 22.69 -14.61
N PRO A 369 -20.92 22.44 -13.37
CA PRO A 369 -22.16 21.70 -13.13
C PRO A 369 -23.31 22.22 -13.98
N GLY A 370 -23.95 21.32 -14.75
CA GLY A 370 -25.07 21.64 -15.63
C GLY A 370 -24.75 22.32 -16.98
N VAL A 371 -23.51 22.74 -17.23
CA VAL A 371 -23.18 23.63 -18.37
C VAL A 371 -21.84 23.31 -19.01
N VAL A 372 -21.81 23.30 -20.34
CA VAL A 372 -20.60 23.36 -21.16
C VAL A 372 -20.62 24.66 -21.98
N PHE A 373 -19.47 25.31 -22.13
CA PHE A 373 -19.37 26.63 -22.77
C PHE A 373 -18.09 26.77 -23.59
N ALA A 374 -18.09 27.73 -24.52
CA ALA A 374 -16.93 28.13 -25.30
C ALA A 374 -16.67 29.63 -25.20
N LEU A 375 -15.40 29.99 -25.10
CA LEU A 375 -14.89 31.36 -25.03
C LEU A 375 -13.93 31.61 -26.21
N GLU A 376 -14.05 32.77 -26.84
CA GLU A 376 -12.96 33.31 -27.67
C GLU A 376 -11.79 33.72 -26.78
N GLN A 377 -10.56 33.45 -27.23
CA GLN A 377 -9.37 33.92 -26.53
C GLN A 377 -9.36 35.46 -26.48
N PRO A 378 -9.18 36.04 -25.28
CA PRO A 378 -9.10 37.49 -25.15
C PRO A 378 -7.80 38.02 -25.77
N ARG A 379 -7.84 39.26 -26.27
CA ARG A 379 -6.62 40.03 -26.57
C ARG A 379 -5.91 40.39 -25.25
N PRO A 380 -4.59 40.66 -25.26
CA PRO A 380 -3.88 41.11 -24.05
C PRO A 380 -4.61 42.27 -23.36
N GLY A 381 -4.95 42.10 -22.09
CA GLY A 381 -5.70 43.09 -21.28
C GLY A 381 -7.22 43.15 -21.53
N GLY A 382 -7.80 42.29 -22.37
CA GLY A 382 -9.25 42.23 -22.64
C GLY A 382 -9.99 41.12 -21.86
N GLU A 383 -11.31 41.21 -21.82
CA GLU A 383 -12.18 40.15 -21.26
C GLU A 383 -12.54 39.09 -22.32
N PRO A 384 -12.75 37.82 -21.91
CA PRO A 384 -13.16 36.77 -22.83
C PRO A 384 -14.59 36.98 -23.31
N LYS A 385 -14.85 36.69 -24.59
CA LYS A 385 -16.21 36.67 -25.11
C LYS A 385 -16.74 35.25 -25.08
N LYS A 386 -17.83 35.02 -24.33
CA LYS A 386 -18.59 33.76 -24.43
C LYS A 386 -19.29 33.71 -25.78
N VAL A 387 -18.97 32.69 -26.58
CA VAL A 387 -19.48 32.53 -27.95
C VAL A 387 -20.45 31.38 -28.10
N TRP A 388 -20.42 30.42 -27.18
CA TRP A 388 -21.33 29.30 -27.18
C TRP A 388 -21.55 28.76 -25.77
N GLU A 389 -22.74 28.21 -25.51
CA GLU A 389 -23.09 27.54 -24.27
C GLU A 389 -24.20 26.52 -24.54
N ALA A 390 -24.14 25.37 -23.87
CA ALA A 390 -25.22 24.39 -23.84
C ALA A 390 -25.40 23.82 -22.43
N ALA A 391 -26.66 23.52 -22.12
CA ALA A 391 -27.00 22.77 -20.91
C ALA A 391 -26.68 21.29 -21.10
N VAL A 392 -26.17 20.66 -20.04
CA VAL A 392 -25.96 19.22 -19.93
C VAL A 392 -26.51 18.75 -18.59
N GLU A 393 -27.09 17.56 -18.53
CA GLU A 393 -27.49 16.96 -17.25
C GLU A 393 -26.25 16.41 -16.54
N GLY A 394 -26.13 16.68 -15.23
CA GLY A 394 -25.07 16.17 -14.37
C GLY A 394 -23.86 17.11 -14.20
N HIS A 395 -22.74 16.52 -13.78
CA HIS A 395 -21.48 17.21 -13.49
C HIS A 395 -20.46 16.90 -14.59
N PRO A 396 -20.36 17.71 -15.66
CA PRO A 396 -19.37 17.50 -16.72
C PRO A 396 -17.96 17.77 -16.20
N VAL A 397 -17.06 16.81 -16.41
CA VAL A 397 -15.68 16.86 -15.91
C VAL A 397 -14.63 16.48 -16.95
N ARG A 398 -14.98 15.81 -18.06
CA ARG A 398 -14.05 15.51 -19.17
C ARG A 398 -14.54 16.09 -20.48
N LEU A 399 -13.60 16.59 -21.29
CA LEU A 399 -13.85 17.21 -22.58
C LEU A 399 -12.84 16.69 -23.61
N ALA A 400 -13.28 16.48 -24.85
CA ALA A 400 -12.41 16.24 -26.01
C ALA A 400 -12.96 16.95 -27.25
N ALA A 401 -12.08 17.40 -28.13
CA ALA A 401 -12.44 18.09 -29.37
C ALA A 401 -11.75 17.42 -30.57
N ALA A 402 -12.54 16.81 -31.44
CA ALA A 402 -12.06 16.08 -32.61
C ALA A 402 -13.18 15.94 -33.66
N ASN A 403 -12.81 15.83 -34.93
CA ASN A 403 -13.72 15.66 -36.06
C ASN A 403 -14.88 16.66 -36.10
N GLY A 404 -14.59 17.93 -35.84
CA GLY A 404 -15.57 19.01 -35.81
C GLY A 404 -16.63 18.85 -34.72
N ARG A 405 -16.36 18.03 -33.69
CA ARG A 405 -17.26 17.71 -32.58
C ARG A 405 -16.62 17.98 -31.22
N LEU A 406 -17.47 18.33 -30.27
CA LEU A 406 -17.14 18.44 -28.85
C LEU A 406 -17.79 17.27 -28.09
N TYR A 407 -16.97 16.52 -27.39
CA TYR A 407 -17.40 15.41 -26.53
C TYR A 407 -17.32 15.82 -25.07
N VAL A 408 -18.34 15.49 -24.29
CA VAL A 408 -18.46 15.88 -22.88
C VAL A 408 -18.86 14.67 -22.05
N SER A 409 -18.09 14.33 -21.02
CA SER A 409 -18.38 13.23 -20.09
C SER A 409 -18.65 13.74 -18.68
N THR A 410 -19.60 13.10 -18.01
CA THR A 410 -20.09 13.48 -16.68
C THR A 410 -19.80 12.41 -15.64
N ILE A 411 -19.75 12.80 -14.36
CA ILE A 411 -19.57 11.87 -13.23
C ILE A 411 -20.70 10.82 -13.18
N GLU A 412 -21.91 11.22 -13.59
CA GLU A 412 -23.11 10.37 -13.63
C GLU A 412 -23.09 9.33 -14.76
N GLY A 413 -22.06 9.32 -15.62
CA GLY A 413 -21.92 8.36 -16.72
C GLY A 413 -22.62 8.78 -18.01
N ARG A 414 -23.08 10.03 -18.14
CA ARG A 414 -23.55 10.55 -19.43
C ARG A 414 -22.39 11.06 -20.29
N VAL A 415 -22.40 10.72 -21.58
CA VAL A 415 -21.46 11.23 -22.60
C VAL A 415 -22.25 11.93 -23.71
N TYR A 416 -21.94 13.19 -23.99
CA TYR A 416 -22.60 14.00 -25.01
C TYR A 416 -21.68 14.27 -26.19
N CYS A 417 -22.25 14.33 -27.39
CA CYS A 417 -21.55 14.79 -28.60
C CYS A 417 -22.28 15.98 -29.21
N PHE A 418 -21.56 17.09 -29.36
CA PHE A 418 -22.05 18.28 -30.06
C PHE A 418 -21.32 18.46 -31.40
N GLY A 419 -22.02 18.91 -32.43
CA GLY A 419 -21.49 19.10 -33.78
C GLY A 419 -22.24 20.18 -34.58
N ALA A 420 -21.79 20.48 -35.80
CA ALA A 420 -22.29 21.60 -36.60
C ALA A 420 -23.78 21.49 -37.01
N LYS A 421 -24.29 20.27 -37.18
CA LYS A 421 -25.60 20.06 -37.79
C LYS A 421 -26.71 20.26 -36.78
N LYS A 422 -27.62 21.20 -37.03
CA LYS A 422 -28.85 21.33 -36.23
C LYS A 422 -29.79 20.16 -36.50
N GLN A 423 -29.94 19.26 -35.54
CA GLN A 423 -30.80 18.08 -35.62
C GLN A 423 -31.39 17.72 -34.26
N ALA A 424 -32.35 16.78 -34.25
CA ALA A 424 -32.84 16.18 -33.01
C ALA A 424 -31.77 15.24 -32.44
N ALA A 425 -31.48 15.39 -31.14
CA ALA A 425 -30.51 14.55 -30.46
C ALA A 425 -31.01 13.10 -30.32
N GLN A 426 -30.13 12.13 -30.56
CA GLN A 426 -30.41 10.72 -30.28
C GLN A 426 -29.86 10.33 -28.92
N GLU A 427 -30.69 9.78 -28.03
CA GLU A 427 -30.22 9.22 -26.75
C GLU A 427 -30.08 7.70 -26.87
N ARG A 428 -28.99 7.15 -26.31
CA ARG A 428 -28.70 5.71 -26.33
C ARG A 428 -28.31 5.22 -24.94
N ALA A 429 -28.96 4.16 -24.46
CA ALA A 429 -28.49 3.39 -23.31
C ALA A 429 -27.49 2.35 -23.80
N VAL A 430 -26.32 2.27 -23.15
CA VAL A 430 -25.21 1.42 -23.61
C VAL A 430 -25.11 0.10 -22.84
N LEU A 431 -25.65 0.02 -21.62
CA LEU A 431 -25.64 -1.20 -20.81
C LEU A 431 -27.07 -1.66 -20.46
N GLY A 432 -27.24 -2.98 -20.37
CA GLY A 432 -28.52 -3.60 -20.05
C GLY A 432 -28.83 -3.52 -18.56
N ASN A 433 -30.06 -3.13 -18.22
CA ASN A 433 -30.56 -3.06 -16.84
C ASN A 433 -31.20 -4.36 -16.34
N ASP A 434 -30.98 -5.49 -17.02
CA ASP A 434 -31.66 -6.74 -16.70
C ASP A 434 -30.86 -7.66 -15.78
N SER A 435 -30.32 -7.08 -14.70
CA SER A 435 -29.63 -7.81 -13.63
C SER A 435 -30.55 -8.80 -12.90
N THR A 436 -31.84 -8.82 -13.23
CA THR A 436 -32.88 -9.64 -12.60
C THR A 436 -33.06 -11.01 -13.25
N GLN A 437 -32.61 -11.22 -14.49
CA GLN A 437 -32.81 -12.49 -15.18
C GLN A 437 -31.68 -13.48 -14.87
N ALA A 438 -32.07 -14.61 -14.28
CA ALA A 438 -31.32 -15.86 -14.26
C ALA A 438 -32.34 -16.98 -14.49
N ASP A 439 -31.92 -18.08 -15.08
CA ASP A 439 -32.84 -19.19 -15.34
C ASP A 439 -33.36 -19.81 -14.02
N ALA A 440 -34.56 -20.39 -14.07
CA ALA A 440 -35.23 -20.90 -12.89
C ALA A 440 -34.46 -22.04 -12.18
N ALA A 441 -33.71 -22.85 -12.93
CA ALA A 441 -32.92 -23.95 -12.36
C ALA A 441 -31.70 -23.41 -11.61
N SER A 442 -30.98 -22.45 -12.20
CA SER A 442 -29.86 -21.77 -11.54
C SER A 442 -30.28 -21.00 -10.29
N LEU A 443 -31.48 -20.38 -10.29
CA LEU A 443 -32.05 -19.72 -9.11
C LEU A 443 -32.36 -20.70 -7.98
N ALA A 444 -33.00 -21.83 -8.31
CA ALA A 444 -33.27 -22.87 -7.32
C ALA A 444 -31.96 -23.42 -6.74
N ARG A 445 -30.95 -23.65 -7.59
CA ARG A 445 -29.62 -24.11 -7.16
C ARG A 445 -28.89 -23.09 -6.29
N ALA A 446 -28.95 -21.81 -6.64
CA ALA A 446 -28.35 -20.75 -5.82
C ALA A 446 -28.98 -20.71 -4.42
N ARG A 447 -30.31 -20.77 -4.30
CA ARG A 447 -31.01 -20.81 -3.01
C ARG A 447 -30.61 -22.03 -2.18
N GLU A 448 -30.58 -23.21 -2.79
CA GLU A 448 -30.12 -24.44 -2.13
C GLU A 448 -28.70 -24.29 -1.56
N ILE A 449 -27.77 -23.71 -2.33
CA ILE A 449 -26.38 -23.45 -1.89
C ILE A 449 -26.35 -22.46 -0.71
N LEU A 450 -27.06 -21.34 -0.81
CA LEU A 450 -27.07 -20.29 0.20
C LEU A 450 -27.70 -20.81 1.51
N GLU A 451 -28.79 -21.59 1.42
CA GLU A 451 -29.43 -22.23 2.58
C GLU A 451 -28.54 -23.31 3.21
N ALA A 452 -27.91 -24.16 2.40
CA ALA A 452 -27.05 -25.23 2.89
C ALA A 452 -25.82 -24.69 3.63
N THR A 453 -25.22 -23.61 3.13
CA THR A 453 -23.97 -23.03 3.67
C THR A 453 -24.22 -21.94 4.71
N GLY A 454 -25.34 -21.22 4.64
CA GLY A 454 -25.61 -20.03 5.45
C GLY A 454 -24.81 -18.79 5.02
N VAL A 455 -24.06 -18.85 3.91
CA VAL A 455 -23.19 -17.76 3.45
C VAL A 455 -23.93 -16.93 2.40
N SER A 456 -24.24 -15.67 2.72
CA SER A 456 -25.01 -14.77 1.84
C SER A 456 -24.31 -13.44 1.51
N GLU A 457 -23.08 -13.24 1.98
CA GLU A 457 -22.29 -12.02 1.77
C GLU A 457 -20.78 -12.31 1.83
N GLY A 458 -19.97 -11.38 1.29
CA GLY A 458 -18.52 -11.55 1.16
C GLY A 458 -18.13 -11.96 -0.25
N TYR A 459 -17.12 -12.83 -0.39
CA TYR A 459 -16.67 -13.31 -1.69
C TYR A 459 -16.99 -14.80 -1.89
N ALA A 460 -17.40 -15.14 -3.10
CA ALA A 460 -17.61 -16.51 -3.55
C ALA A 460 -16.63 -16.87 -4.66
N LEU A 461 -16.02 -18.04 -4.59
CA LEU A 461 -15.25 -18.64 -5.69
C LEU A 461 -16.14 -19.66 -6.41
N LEU A 462 -16.32 -19.52 -7.71
CA LEU A 462 -17.04 -20.48 -8.55
C LEU A 462 -16.07 -21.13 -9.53
N ILE A 463 -15.79 -22.42 -9.32
CA ILE A 463 -14.87 -23.21 -10.15
C ILE A 463 -15.71 -23.90 -11.24
N GLU A 464 -15.24 -23.85 -12.49
CA GLU A 464 -15.97 -24.24 -13.69
C GLU A 464 -17.24 -23.41 -13.92
N ILE A 465 -17.01 -22.13 -14.25
CA ILE A 465 -18.05 -21.11 -14.43
C ILE A 465 -19.15 -21.48 -15.46
N GLY A 466 -18.82 -22.32 -16.46
CA GLY A 466 -19.70 -22.62 -17.58
C GLY A 466 -20.21 -21.35 -18.27
N GLY A 467 -21.50 -21.32 -18.63
CA GLY A 467 -22.13 -20.15 -19.26
C GLY A 467 -22.39 -18.95 -18.33
N GLY A 468 -22.11 -19.06 -17.03
CA GLY A 468 -22.27 -17.97 -16.05
C GLY A 468 -23.65 -17.84 -15.38
N GLU A 469 -24.64 -18.65 -15.73
CA GLU A 469 -26.01 -18.53 -15.18
C GLU A 469 -26.07 -18.71 -13.66
N LEU A 470 -25.30 -19.66 -13.11
CA LEU A 470 -25.22 -19.84 -11.66
C LEU A 470 -24.58 -18.63 -10.96
N ALA A 471 -23.60 -17.99 -11.59
CA ALA A 471 -23.03 -16.75 -11.06
C ALA A 471 -24.08 -15.62 -11.05
N ALA A 472 -24.87 -15.47 -12.12
CA ALA A 472 -25.96 -14.50 -12.14
C ALA A 472 -27.00 -14.77 -11.04
N ALA A 473 -27.39 -16.03 -10.86
CA ALA A 473 -28.33 -16.45 -9.81
C ALA A 473 -27.80 -16.18 -8.39
N LEU A 474 -26.54 -16.52 -8.10
CA LEU A 474 -25.90 -16.25 -6.82
C LEU A 474 -25.78 -14.74 -6.56
N ALA A 475 -25.43 -13.93 -7.57
CA ALA A 475 -25.30 -12.48 -7.42
C ALA A 475 -26.65 -11.81 -7.11
N ARG A 476 -27.74 -12.38 -7.65
CA ARG A 476 -29.12 -11.93 -7.43
C ARG A 476 -29.65 -12.31 -6.04
N GLU A 477 -29.42 -13.54 -5.59
CA GLU A 477 -30.00 -14.06 -4.34
C GLU A 477 -29.14 -13.74 -3.10
N SER A 478 -28.01 -13.03 -3.28
CA SER A 478 -27.06 -12.74 -2.19
C SER A 478 -26.35 -11.39 -2.36
N ARG A 479 -25.57 -10.99 -1.35
CA ARG A 479 -24.62 -9.87 -1.39
C ARG A 479 -23.17 -10.34 -1.69
N LEU A 480 -23.00 -11.51 -2.32
CA LEU A 480 -21.68 -12.04 -2.65
C LEU A 480 -21.07 -11.34 -3.87
N HIS A 481 -19.77 -11.04 -3.81
CA HIS A 481 -18.95 -10.78 -4.99
C HIS A 481 -18.42 -12.12 -5.51
N ILE A 482 -18.65 -12.43 -6.77
CA ILE A 482 -18.36 -13.75 -7.33
C ILE A 482 -17.09 -13.67 -8.17
N VAL A 483 -16.15 -14.57 -7.89
CA VAL A 483 -14.96 -14.80 -8.71
C VAL A 483 -15.16 -16.14 -9.41
N GLY A 484 -15.45 -16.09 -10.70
CA GLY A 484 -15.60 -17.29 -11.54
C GLY A 484 -14.30 -17.65 -12.25
N ALA A 485 -14.00 -18.93 -12.38
CA ALA A 485 -12.87 -19.44 -13.14
C ALA A 485 -13.30 -20.55 -14.10
N GLY A 486 -12.63 -20.66 -15.25
CA GLY A 486 -12.87 -21.74 -16.20
C GLY A 486 -12.13 -21.55 -17.53
N PRO A 487 -12.38 -22.41 -18.53
CA PRO A 487 -11.73 -22.32 -19.83
C PRO A 487 -12.16 -21.07 -20.61
N GLU A 488 -11.29 -20.58 -21.49
CA GLU A 488 -11.47 -19.34 -22.27
C GLU A 488 -12.84 -19.24 -22.96
N LYS A 489 -13.31 -20.34 -23.56
CA LYS A 489 -14.60 -20.40 -24.26
C LYS A 489 -15.77 -20.06 -23.32
N ASP A 490 -15.76 -20.66 -22.14
CA ASP A 490 -16.83 -20.54 -21.15
C ASP A 490 -16.77 -19.15 -20.50
N VAL A 491 -15.57 -18.71 -20.10
CA VAL A 491 -15.33 -17.37 -19.58
C VAL A 491 -15.78 -16.30 -20.58
N SER A 492 -15.44 -16.43 -21.86
CA SER A 492 -15.85 -15.49 -22.90
C SER A 492 -17.37 -15.45 -23.10
N ALA A 493 -18.06 -16.60 -23.03
CA ALA A 493 -19.51 -16.67 -23.11
C ALA A 493 -20.17 -16.03 -21.88
N ALA A 494 -19.66 -16.34 -20.68
CA ALA A 494 -20.13 -15.78 -19.42
C ALA A 494 -19.91 -14.26 -19.34
N ARG A 495 -18.75 -13.73 -19.79
CA ARG A 495 -18.47 -12.29 -19.86
C ARG A 495 -19.54 -11.55 -20.65
N ARG A 496 -19.84 -11.99 -21.88
CA ARG A 496 -20.87 -11.37 -22.74
C ARG A 496 -22.26 -11.41 -22.09
N MET A 497 -22.64 -12.55 -21.53
CA MET A 497 -23.95 -12.72 -20.89
C MET A 497 -24.09 -11.85 -19.64
N LEU A 498 -23.07 -11.84 -18.78
CA LEU A 498 -23.09 -11.08 -17.52
C LEU A 498 -22.96 -9.57 -17.74
N ASP A 499 -22.19 -9.12 -18.73
CA ASP A 499 -22.10 -7.70 -19.14
C ASP A 499 -23.45 -7.20 -19.67
N ALA A 500 -24.13 -8.00 -20.51
CA ALA A 500 -25.47 -7.68 -20.98
C ALA A 500 -26.52 -7.56 -19.84
N ARG A 501 -26.26 -8.17 -18.67
CA ARG A 501 -27.07 -8.08 -17.45
C ARG A 501 -26.51 -7.07 -16.42
N GLY A 502 -25.45 -6.34 -16.73
CA GLY A 502 -24.82 -5.38 -15.82
C GLY A 502 -24.15 -6.00 -14.58
N LEU A 503 -23.79 -7.29 -14.63
CA LEU A 503 -23.19 -8.02 -13.52
C LEU A 503 -21.68 -8.18 -13.64
N TYR A 504 -21.15 -8.25 -14.87
CA TYR A 504 -19.71 -8.36 -15.10
C TYR A 504 -19.00 -7.06 -14.67
N GLY A 505 -17.94 -7.20 -13.89
CA GLY A 505 -17.18 -6.09 -13.31
C GLY A 505 -17.86 -5.39 -12.11
N ALA A 506 -19.19 -5.40 -12.01
CA ALA A 506 -19.87 -4.87 -10.82
C ALA A 506 -19.95 -5.88 -9.66
N ARG A 507 -20.41 -7.10 -9.95
CA ARG A 507 -20.65 -8.16 -8.96
C ARG A 507 -19.95 -9.48 -9.27
N VAL A 508 -19.51 -9.66 -10.51
CA VAL A 508 -18.82 -10.87 -10.98
C VAL A 508 -17.50 -10.52 -11.66
N ALA A 509 -16.40 -11.13 -11.23
CA ALA A 509 -15.11 -11.13 -11.90
C ALA A 509 -14.84 -12.53 -12.48
N LEU A 510 -14.24 -12.59 -13.68
CA LEU A 510 -14.00 -13.86 -14.37
C LEU A 510 -12.53 -14.00 -14.75
N LEU A 511 -11.95 -15.14 -14.39
CA LEU A 511 -10.56 -15.50 -14.63
C LEU A 511 -10.48 -16.64 -15.63
N GLU A 512 -9.70 -16.46 -16.69
CA GLU A 512 -9.39 -17.50 -17.66
C GLU A 512 -8.33 -18.46 -17.11
N GLY A 513 -8.61 -19.77 -17.16
CA GLY A 513 -7.63 -20.82 -16.93
C GLY A 513 -8.07 -21.90 -15.95
N ASP A 514 -7.27 -22.97 -15.92
CA ASP A 514 -7.41 -24.08 -14.97
C ASP A 514 -7.20 -23.59 -13.54
N PHE A 515 -8.16 -23.88 -12.65
CA PHE A 515 -8.10 -23.56 -11.24
C PHE A 515 -6.76 -23.97 -10.60
N ASN A 516 -6.18 -25.12 -10.99
CA ASN A 516 -4.90 -25.59 -10.45
C ASN A 516 -3.71 -24.68 -10.80
N ARG A 517 -3.80 -23.90 -11.88
CA ARG A 517 -2.75 -22.96 -12.33
C ARG A 517 -2.99 -21.51 -11.92
N LEU A 518 -4.19 -21.17 -11.45
CA LEU A 518 -4.51 -19.82 -10.98
C LEU A 518 -3.84 -19.50 -9.64
N SER A 519 -3.11 -18.39 -9.55
CA SER A 519 -2.49 -17.95 -8.29
C SER A 519 -3.41 -17.01 -7.52
N LEU A 520 -4.48 -17.57 -6.93
CA LEU A 520 -5.47 -16.82 -6.15
C LEU A 520 -4.94 -16.43 -4.75
N PRO A 521 -5.42 -15.33 -4.16
CA PRO A 521 -5.09 -15.00 -2.77
C PRO A 521 -5.65 -16.08 -1.83
N PRO A 522 -4.98 -16.36 -0.70
CA PRO A 522 -5.55 -17.22 0.33
C PRO A 522 -6.68 -16.50 1.08
N TYR A 523 -7.52 -17.26 1.78
CA TYR A 523 -8.46 -16.78 2.80
C TYR A 523 -9.59 -15.84 2.35
N PHE A 524 -9.77 -15.59 1.06
CA PHE A 524 -10.77 -14.61 0.60
C PHE A 524 -12.19 -15.18 0.50
N ALA A 525 -12.33 -16.48 0.25
CA ALA A 525 -13.61 -17.09 -0.10
C ALA A 525 -14.41 -17.46 1.16
N GLY A 526 -15.51 -16.74 1.39
CA GLY A 526 -16.52 -17.17 2.37
C GLY A 526 -17.30 -18.38 1.87
N LEU A 527 -17.53 -18.42 0.55
CA LEU A 527 -18.17 -19.53 -0.16
C LEU A 527 -17.26 -19.99 -1.30
N ALA A 528 -17.11 -21.29 -1.51
CA ALA A 528 -16.59 -21.83 -2.75
C ALA A 528 -17.57 -22.87 -3.31
N VAL A 529 -17.94 -22.75 -4.58
CA VAL A 529 -18.86 -23.64 -5.26
C VAL A 529 -18.10 -24.37 -6.36
N LEU A 530 -18.15 -25.69 -6.32
CA LEU A 530 -17.55 -26.54 -7.35
C LEU A 530 -18.64 -27.02 -8.28
N ASN A 531 -18.50 -26.66 -9.55
CA ASN A 531 -19.43 -27.05 -10.61
C ASN A 531 -18.84 -28.15 -11.54
N ASP A 532 -17.75 -28.79 -11.10
CA ASP A 532 -17.13 -29.93 -11.79
C ASP A 532 -18.11 -31.11 -11.91
N LYS A 533 -17.86 -31.98 -12.90
CA LYS A 533 -18.46 -33.32 -12.91
C LYS A 533 -17.91 -34.12 -11.72
N GLU A 534 -18.76 -34.94 -11.11
CA GLU A 534 -18.51 -35.63 -9.83
C GLU A 534 -17.14 -36.33 -9.72
N ASP A 535 -16.60 -36.89 -10.81
CA ASP A 535 -15.37 -37.68 -10.83
C ASP A 535 -14.05 -36.86 -10.87
N ASP A 536 -14.08 -35.60 -11.32
CA ASP A 536 -12.84 -34.84 -11.61
C ASP A 536 -12.21 -34.16 -10.37
N PHE A 537 -12.99 -33.93 -9.31
CA PHE A 537 -12.50 -33.24 -8.10
C PHE A 537 -11.88 -34.21 -7.07
N ALA A 538 -12.47 -35.39 -6.89
CA ALA A 538 -11.99 -36.42 -5.96
C ALA A 538 -10.68 -37.12 -6.42
N ALA A 539 -10.03 -36.61 -7.47
CA ALA A 539 -8.83 -37.18 -8.07
C ALA A 539 -7.52 -36.53 -7.60
N SER A 540 -7.54 -35.41 -6.87
CA SER A 540 -6.31 -34.67 -6.50
C SER A 540 -6.34 -34.03 -5.11
N ALA A 541 -5.46 -34.49 -4.22
CA ALA A 541 -5.23 -33.90 -2.90
C ALA A 541 -4.67 -32.47 -2.96
N GLU A 542 -3.90 -32.15 -4.00
CA GLU A 542 -3.37 -30.81 -4.25
C GLU A 542 -4.50 -29.82 -4.52
N ARG A 543 -5.50 -30.22 -5.32
CA ARG A 543 -6.68 -29.40 -5.64
C ARG A 543 -7.51 -29.11 -4.39
N VAL A 544 -7.70 -30.09 -3.51
CA VAL A 544 -8.39 -29.91 -2.21
C VAL A 544 -7.62 -28.94 -1.31
N SER A 545 -6.28 -29.09 -1.24
CA SER A 545 -5.43 -28.24 -0.40
C SER A 545 -5.46 -26.79 -0.87
N LYS A 546 -5.39 -26.56 -2.18
CA LYS A 546 -5.52 -25.25 -2.81
C LYS A 546 -6.88 -24.61 -2.57
N LEU A 547 -7.97 -25.37 -2.73
CA LEU A 547 -9.32 -24.91 -2.40
C LEU A 547 -9.41 -24.50 -0.92
N TYR A 548 -8.89 -25.33 -0.02
CA TYR A 548 -8.88 -25.07 1.41
C TYR A 548 -8.09 -23.80 1.78
N GLU A 549 -6.99 -23.54 1.08
CA GLU A 549 -6.20 -22.33 1.22
C GLU A 549 -7.01 -21.07 0.87
N CYS A 550 -7.85 -21.13 -0.18
CA CYS A 550 -8.75 -20.02 -0.55
C CYS A 550 -9.87 -19.79 0.46
N LEU A 551 -10.30 -20.81 1.23
CA LEU A 551 -11.37 -20.67 2.21
C LEU A 551 -10.96 -19.74 3.36
N ARG A 552 -11.84 -18.78 3.64
CA ARG A 552 -11.71 -17.84 4.75
C ARG A 552 -11.66 -18.58 6.09
N PRO A 553 -10.72 -18.26 7.00
CA PRO A 553 -10.78 -18.71 8.38
C PRO A 553 -12.08 -18.30 9.08
N PHE A 554 -12.42 -18.95 10.20
CA PHE A 554 -13.66 -18.67 10.94
C PHE A 554 -14.96 -18.81 10.11
N GLY A 555 -15.07 -19.85 9.25
CA GLY A 555 -16.35 -20.26 8.65
C GLY A 555 -16.40 -20.35 7.12
N GLY A 556 -15.29 -20.14 6.41
CA GLY A 556 -15.25 -20.33 4.96
C GLY A 556 -15.66 -21.75 4.57
N THR A 557 -16.57 -21.86 3.59
CA THR A 557 -17.22 -23.13 3.25
C THR A 557 -17.14 -23.41 1.76
N ALA A 558 -16.58 -24.55 1.39
CA ALA A 558 -16.70 -25.11 0.05
C ALA A 558 -17.90 -26.07 -0.02
N ILE A 559 -18.60 -26.09 -1.15
CA ILE A 559 -19.74 -26.97 -1.40
C ILE A 559 -19.61 -27.65 -2.77
N MET A 560 -19.96 -28.94 -2.81
CA MET A 560 -19.95 -29.78 -3.99
C MET A 560 -21.06 -30.84 -3.93
N ALA A 561 -21.38 -31.46 -5.07
CA ALA A 561 -22.31 -32.58 -5.13
C ALA A 561 -21.76 -33.80 -4.37
N ALA A 562 -22.64 -34.56 -3.72
CA ALA A 562 -22.30 -35.78 -3.00
C ALA A 562 -22.32 -36.98 -3.96
N GLY A 563 -21.14 -37.37 -4.48
CA GLY A 563 -20.93 -38.67 -5.09
C GLY A 563 -20.84 -39.79 -4.03
N ARG A 564 -20.77 -41.06 -4.47
CA ARG A 564 -20.71 -42.24 -3.56
C ARG A 564 -19.56 -42.15 -2.55
N ASP A 565 -18.40 -41.66 -2.97
CA ASP A 565 -17.16 -41.69 -2.17
C ASP A 565 -16.57 -40.28 -1.89
N THR A 566 -17.23 -39.19 -2.30
CA THR A 566 -16.65 -37.82 -2.22
C THR A 566 -16.31 -37.41 -0.80
N ALA A 567 -17.20 -37.66 0.16
CA ALA A 567 -16.97 -37.32 1.56
C ALA A 567 -15.86 -38.17 2.19
N GLU A 568 -15.79 -39.47 1.86
CA GLU A 568 -14.73 -40.36 2.36
C GLU A 568 -13.35 -39.96 1.79
N PHE A 569 -13.30 -39.60 0.50
CA PHE A 569 -12.09 -39.05 -0.11
C PHE A 569 -11.65 -37.76 0.56
N LEU A 570 -12.58 -36.84 0.85
CA LEU A 570 -12.26 -35.58 1.54
C LEU A 570 -11.80 -35.80 2.97
N GLU A 571 -12.47 -36.67 3.73
CA GLU A 571 -12.07 -37.03 5.09
C GLU A 571 -10.65 -37.61 5.11
N LYS A 572 -10.36 -38.52 4.18
CA LYS A 572 -9.02 -39.08 4.00
C LYS A 572 -8.00 -38.00 3.63
N THR A 573 -8.31 -37.18 2.62
CA THR A 573 -7.40 -36.13 2.13
C THR A 573 -7.12 -35.08 3.20
N VAL A 574 -8.14 -34.64 3.93
CA VAL A 574 -8.02 -33.69 5.06
C VAL A 574 -7.12 -34.25 6.15
N ALA A 575 -7.27 -35.54 6.48
CA ALA A 575 -6.43 -36.21 7.46
C ALA A 575 -4.97 -36.35 6.97
N GLU A 576 -4.76 -36.76 5.72
CA GLU A 576 -3.43 -36.92 5.12
C GLU A 576 -2.69 -35.58 4.94
N ALA A 577 -3.39 -34.53 4.52
CA ALA A 577 -2.83 -33.20 4.34
C ALA A 577 -2.78 -32.36 5.64
N ASN A 578 -3.29 -32.90 6.76
CA ASN A 578 -3.35 -32.25 8.06
C ASN A 578 -3.95 -30.84 8.00
N LEU A 579 -5.11 -30.70 7.36
CA LEU A 579 -5.77 -29.41 7.13
C LEU A 579 -6.40 -28.86 8.43
N PRO A 580 -5.82 -27.82 9.06
CA PRO A 580 -6.17 -27.46 10.43
C PRO A 580 -7.54 -26.77 10.50
N GLY A 581 -8.45 -27.28 11.34
CA GLY A 581 -9.81 -26.74 11.49
C GLY A 581 -10.78 -27.16 10.38
N ALA A 582 -10.37 -28.09 9.51
CA ALA A 582 -11.22 -28.62 8.45
C ALA A 582 -12.34 -29.50 9.03
N GLN A 583 -13.57 -29.29 8.59
CA GLN A 583 -14.73 -30.11 8.95
C GLN A 583 -15.50 -30.51 7.69
N ILE A 584 -15.91 -31.79 7.64
CA ILE A 584 -16.75 -32.33 6.55
C ILE A 584 -18.17 -32.51 7.06
N GLU A 585 -19.15 -32.01 6.32
CA GLU A 585 -20.58 -32.15 6.65
C GLU A 585 -21.35 -32.65 5.41
N ARG A 586 -22.25 -33.62 5.60
CA ARG A 586 -23.16 -34.11 4.56
C ARG A 586 -24.55 -33.51 4.75
N LYS A 587 -25.10 -32.87 3.71
CA LYS A 587 -26.47 -32.32 3.70
C LYS A 587 -27.21 -32.79 2.44
N GLY A 588 -28.03 -33.84 2.58
CA GLY A 588 -28.71 -34.44 1.44
C GLY A 588 -27.70 -34.91 0.38
N ASN A 589 -27.81 -34.39 -0.84
CA ASN A 589 -26.91 -34.68 -1.96
C ASN A 589 -25.72 -33.70 -2.04
N LEU A 590 -25.35 -33.05 -0.93
CA LEU A 590 -24.26 -32.07 -0.88
C LEU A 590 -23.23 -32.47 0.18
N VAL A 591 -21.96 -32.22 -0.13
CA VAL A 591 -20.85 -32.32 0.82
C VAL A 591 -20.25 -30.93 1.00
N LEU A 592 -20.05 -30.53 2.26
CA LEU A 592 -19.47 -29.26 2.64
C LEU A 592 -18.11 -29.50 3.29
N LEU A 593 -17.08 -28.77 2.83
CA LEU A 593 -15.78 -28.66 3.49
C LEU A 593 -15.68 -27.27 4.14
N LYS A 594 -15.62 -27.21 5.46
CA LYS A 594 -15.58 -25.98 6.24
C LYS A 594 -14.22 -25.75 6.86
N ARG A 595 -13.74 -24.50 6.84
CA ARG A 595 -12.57 -24.05 7.60
C ARG A 595 -13.03 -23.33 8.86
N THR A 596 -12.95 -24.02 10.00
CA THR A 596 -13.38 -23.49 11.29
C THR A 596 -12.21 -23.03 12.15
N GLY A 597 -12.45 -22.01 12.97
CA GLY A 597 -11.47 -21.50 13.93
C GLY A 597 -10.30 -20.71 13.31
N PRO A 598 -9.30 -20.42 14.14
CA PRO A 598 -8.15 -19.58 13.78
C PRO A 598 -7.12 -20.33 12.93
N LEU A 599 -6.20 -19.57 12.34
CA LEU A 599 -5.01 -20.14 11.71
C LEU A 599 -4.06 -20.69 12.78
N PRO A 600 -3.43 -21.86 12.59
CA PRO A 600 -2.45 -22.35 13.56
C PRO A 600 -1.28 -21.39 13.72
N GLY A 601 -0.88 -21.15 14.97
CA GLY A 601 0.15 -20.18 15.32
C GLY A 601 -0.33 -18.74 15.36
N SER A 602 -1.62 -18.48 15.09
CA SER A 602 -2.20 -17.15 15.17
C SER A 602 -2.71 -16.76 16.55
N ALA A 603 -2.78 -15.44 16.79
CA ALA A 603 -3.25 -14.87 18.05
C ALA A 603 -4.08 -13.60 17.83
N ASP A 604 -4.87 -13.26 18.85
CA ASP A 604 -5.65 -12.02 18.89
C ASP A 604 -4.85 -10.84 19.47
N TRP A 605 -5.30 -9.64 19.16
CA TRP A 605 -4.89 -8.38 19.77
C TRP A 605 -6.14 -7.72 20.36
N THR A 606 -6.34 -7.84 21.67
CA THR A 606 -7.63 -7.61 22.34
C THR A 606 -7.73 -6.27 23.05
N HIS A 607 -6.57 -5.68 23.38
CA HIS A 607 -6.43 -4.45 24.15
C HIS A 607 -5.43 -3.51 23.47
N HIS A 608 -5.36 -2.26 23.93
CA HIS A 608 -4.46 -1.24 23.37
C HIS A 608 -3.00 -1.72 23.22
N TYR A 609 -2.52 -2.50 24.19
CA TYR A 609 -1.14 -2.99 24.29
C TYR A 609 -1.03 -4.52 24.17
N ALA A 610 -1.72 -5.09 23.19
CA ALA A 610 -1.85 -6.51 22.85
C ALA A 610 -2.90 -7.24 23.69
N ASP A 611 -2.72 -7.24 25.00
CA ASP A 611 -3.60 -7.89 25.97
C ASP A 611 -3.63 -7.06 27.27
N ALA A 612 -4.39 -7.51 28.26
CA ALA A 612 -4.52 -6.79 29.52
C ALA A 612 -3.22 -6.78 30.37
N SER A 613 -2.19 -7.54 29.99
CA SER A 613 -0.89 -7.56 30.68
C SER A 613 0.06 -6.44 30.22
N ASN A 614 -0.34 -5.65 29.23
CA ASN A 614 0.49 -4.62 28.57
C ASN A 614 1.81 -5.17 28.00
N SER A 615 1.77 -6.38 27.42
CA SER A 615 2.97 -7.01 26.87
C SER A 615 3.54 -6.26 25.66
N LEU A 616 2.69 -5.58 24.86
CA LEU A 616 3.02 -5.02 23.53
C LEU A 616 3.54 -6.07 22.53
N VAL A 617 3.40 -7.36 22.86
CA VAL A 617 3.89 -8.46 22.04
C VAL A 617 2.73 -9.38 21.69
N SER A 618 2.41 -9.43 20.39
CA SER A 618 1.51 -10.43 19.86
C SER A 618 2.12 -11.82 19.98
N ARG A 619 1.30 -12.80 20.39
CA ARG A 619 1.68 -14.23 20.42
C ARG A 619 1.66 -14.89 19.03
N GLU A 620 1.31 -14.13 17.99
CA GLU A 620 1.31 -14.55 16.59
C GLU A 620 2.71 -14.98 16.11
N THR A 621 2.77 -16.12 15.42
CA THR A 621 4.01 -16.73 14.90
C THR A 621 4.05 -16.84 13.38
N ARG A 622 2.94 -16.63 12.66
CA ARG A 622 2.89 -16.75 11.19
C ARG A 622 3.42 -15.51 10.47
N VAL A 623 3.21 -14.33 11.06
CA VAL A 623 3.63 -13.05 10.47
C VAL A 623 5.14 -12.91 10.62
N ARG A 624 5.86 -12.95 9.50
CA ARG A 624 7.33 -12.80 9.44
C ARG A 624 7.76 -12.31 8.05
N ALA A 625 8.94 -11.71 8.00
CA ALA A 625 9.63 -11.33 6.78
C ALA A 625 9.98 -12.55 5.90
N PRO A 626 10.00 -12.44 4.55
CA PRO A 626 9.47 -11.34 3.73
C PRO A 626 7.94 -11.24 3.75
N LEU A 627 7.41 -10.02 3.57
CA LEU A 627 5.98 -9.71 3.61
C LEU A 627 5.46 -9.34 2.22
N GLY A 628 4.30 -9.88 1.83
CA GLY A 628 3.59 -9.52 0.60
C GLY A 628 2.09 -9.33 0.83
N LEU A 629 1.42 -8.66 -0.11
CA LEU A 629 0.01 -8.26 -0.02
C LEU A 629 -0.94 -9.45 0.00
N LEU A 630 -1.89 -9.38 0.93
CA LEU A 630 -3.09 -10.20 0.96
C LEU A 630 -4.27 -9.45 0.31
N TRP A 631 -4.45 -8.19 0.69
CA TRP A 631 -5.43 -7.27 0.09
C TRP A 631 -5.03 -5.81 0.35
N PHE A 632 -5.60 -4.89 -0.44
CA PHE A 632 -5.52 -3.45 -0.20
C PHE A 632 -6.80 -2.73 -0.67
N GLY A 633 -7.05 -1.54 -0.12
CA GLY A 633 -8.31 -0.81 -0.32
C GLY A 633 -9.20 -0.87 0.92
N GLY A 634 -10.52 -0.89 0.73
CA GLY A 634 -11.48 -1.08 1.81
C GLY A 634 -12.07 0.24 2.30
N SER A 635 -12.23 0.36 3.63
CA SER A 635 -13.07 1.39 4.23
C SER A 635 -12.45 2.79 4.19
N SER A 636 -13.30 3.81 4.08
CA SER A 636 -12.87 5.20 4.12
C SER A 636 -12.14 5.58 5.42
N ASN A 637 -11.09 6.37 5.25
CA ASN A 637 -10.35 7.01 6.35
C ASN A 637 -11.00 8.32 6.83
N LYS A 638 -12.16 8.72 6.28
CA LYS A 638 -12.82 9.97 6.67
C LYS A 638 -13.53 9.90 8.01
N ASP A 639 -13.87 8.70 8.48
CA ASP A 639 -14.65 8.51 9.71
C ASP A 639 -13.81 8.07 10.91
N ILE A 640 -12.50 7.83 10.73
CA ILE A 640 -11.60 7.37 11.79
C ILE A 640 -10.95 8.53 12.54
N LEU A 641 -10.26 8.25 13.63
CA LEU A 641 -9.51 9.24 14.39
C LEU A 641 -8.33 9.86 13.59
N PRO A 642 -8.01 11.14 13.80
CA PRO A 642 -6.92 11.82 13.12
C PRO A 642 -5.56 11.25 13.55
N ARG A 643 -4.56 11.39 12.67
CA ARG A 643 -3.24 10.77 12.85
C ARG A 643 -2.48 11.15 14.14
N HIS A 644 -2.72 12.33 14.72
CA HIS A 644 -1.84 12.95 15.72
C HIS A 644 -2.36 12.89 17.15
N GLY A 645 -3.66 12.67 17.36
CA GLY A 645 -4.27 12.64 18.69
C GLY A 645 -3.95 11.40 19.54
N HIS A 646 -3.15 10.46 19.02
CA HIS A 646 -2.84 9.16 19.62
C HIS A 646 -4.09 8.43 20.11
N GLY A 647 -5.08 8.25 19.22
CA GLY A 647 -6.27 7.45 19.52
C GLY A 647 -5.94 5.99 19.83
N PRO A 648 -6.91 5.20 20.33
CA PRO A 648 -6.73 3.77 20.54
C PRO A 648 -6.23 3.04 19.29
N SER A 649 -5.40 2.03 19.49
CA SER A 649 -5.01 1.09 18.42
C SER A 649 -6.21 0.26 18.00
N GLU A 650 -6.15 -0.27 16.79
CA GLU A 650 -7.11 -1.28 16.34
C GLU A 650 -6.99 -2.55 17.18
N HIS A 651 -8.10 -3.26 17.33
CA HIS A 651 -8.13 -4.60 17.91
C HIS A 651 -8.42 -5.64 16.84
N VAL A 652 -7.82 -6.81 16.93
CA VAL A 652 -7.98 -7.90 15.96
C VAL A 652 -8.35 -9.18 16.69
N VAL A 653 -9.58 -9.65 16.50
CA VAL A 653 -10.15 -10.81 17.21
C VAL A 653 -11.04 -11.63 16.28
N ASP A 654 -10.87 -12.95 16.25
CA ASP A 654 -11.72 -13.89 15.50
C ASP A 654 -11.99 -13.49 14.04
N GLY A 655 -10.94 -13.07 13.33
CA GLY A 655 -10.95 -12.66 11.93
C GLY A 655 -11.60 -11.29 11.68
N ARG A 656 -11.78 -10.48 12.74
CA ARG A 656 -12.35 -9.13 12.67
C ARG A 656 -11.37 -8.10 13.20
N LEU A 657 -11.28 -6.98 12.50
CA LEU A 657 -10.51 -5.81 12.90
C LEU A 657 -11.48 -4.70 13.33
N PHE A 658 -11.34 -4.19 14.56
CA PHE A 658 -12.17 -3.14 15.12
C PHE A 658 -11.43 -1.80 15.14
N ILE A 659 -12.07 -0.75 14.64
CA ILE A 659 -11.53 0.62 14.60
C ILE A 659 -12.54 1.58 15.23
N GLU A 660 -12.03 2.48 16.07
CA GLU A 660 -12.76 3.62 16.61
C GLU A 660 -12.55 4.88 15.75
N GLY A 661 -13.64 5.59 15.51
CA GLY A 661 -13.67 6.95 14.99
C GLY A 661 -14.15 7.96 16.02
N PRO A 662 -14.26 9.25 15.66
CA PRO A 662 -14.77 10.27 16.58
C PRO A 662 -16.17 9.94 17.14
N ASP A 663 -17.03 9.34 16.30
CA ASP A 663 -18.45 9.10 16.58
C ASP A 663 -18.90 7.66 16.25
N MET A 664 -17.96 6.71 16.11
CA MET A 664 -18.30 5.36 15.66
C MET A 664 -17.29 4.30 16.12
N ILE A 665 -17.75 3.05 16.16
CA ILE A 665 -16.89 1.87 16.11
C ILE A 665 -17.32 1.05 14.88
N ARG A 666 -16.36 0.47 14.16
CA ARG A 666 -16.62 -0.39 13.01
C ARG A 666 -15.83 -1.68 13.07
N ALA A 667 -16.36 -2.71 12.42
CA ALA A 667 -15.66 -3.97 12.20
C ALA A 667 -15.35 -4.17 10.71
N LEU A 668 -14.13 -4.60 10.42
CA LEU A 668 -13.66 -5.02 9.11
C LEU A 668 -13.28 -6.50 9.13
N ASP A 669 -13.40 -7.14 7.98
CA ASP A 669 -12.86 -8.46 7.74
C ASP A 669 -11.33 -8.42 7.62
N VAL A 670 -10.61 -9.20 8.43
CA VAL A 670 -9.14 -9.26 8.40
C VAL A 670 -8.59 -9.78 7.06
N TYR A 671 -9.35 -10.64 6.37
CA TYR A 671 -8.87 -11.36 5.18
C TYR A 671 -9.29 -10.71 3.87
N THR A 672 -10.25 -9.79 3.90
CA THR A 672 -10.72 -9.11 2.68
C THR A 672 -10.85 -7.59 2.78
N GLY A 673 -10.63 -6.99 3.97
CA GLY A 673 -10.77 -5.55 4.20
C GLY A 673 -12.21 -5.02 4.09
N ARG A 674 -13.20 -5.92 4.03
CA ARG A 674 -14.62 -5.58 3.85
C ARG A 674 -15.18 -5.03 5.15
N VAL A 675 -15.93 -3.94 5.10
CA VAL A 675 -16.72 -3.48 6.25
C VAL A 675 -17.83 -4.49 6.55
N LEU A 676 -17.84 -5.03 7.75
CA LEU A 676 -18.86 -5.97 8.23
C LEU A 676 -20.05 -5.21 8.81
N TRP A 677 -19.77 -4.23 9.66
CA TRP A 677 -20.76 -3.34 10.27
C TRP A 677 -20.09 -2.07 10.80
N GLN A 678 -20.90 -1.04 11.06
CA GLN A 678 -20.51 0.17 11.76
C GLN A 678 -21.65 0.61 12.68
N VAL A 679 -21.32 0.93 13.92
CA VAL A 679 -22.27 1.47 14.91
C VAL A 679 -21.91 2.91 15.22
N SER A 680 -22.92 3.79 15.28
CA SER A 680 -22.73 5.17 15.70
C SER A 680 -22.72 5.25 17.23
N LEU A 681 -21.67 5.86 17.77
CA LEU A 681 -21.46 6.15 19.18
C LEU A 681 -20.96 7.60 19.29
N PRO A 682 -21.86 8.60 19.25
CA PRO A 682 -21.46 10.01 19.20
C PRO A 682 -20.50 10.40 20.32
N ALA A 683 -19.45 11.14 19.96
CA ALA A 683 -18.39 11.64 20.83
C ALA A 683 -17.54 10.58 21.57
N ILE A 684 -17.61 9.29 21.19
CA ILE A 684 -16.80 8.22 21.80
C ILE A 684 -15.30 8.54 21.72
N GLY A 685 -14.85 9.03 20.56
CA GLY A 685 -13.44 9.33 20.26
C GLY A 685 -13.06 10.79 20.49
N LYS A 686 -13.94 11.61 21.09
CA LYS A 686 -13.73 13.06 21.24
C LYS A 686 -12.42 13.42 21.95
N ALA A 687 -11.97 12.60 22.91
CA ALA A 687 -10.71 12.82 23.61
C ALA A 687 -9.47 12.71 22.70
N TYR A 688 -9.61 12.02 21.56
CA TYR A 688 -8.54 11.70 20.62
C TYR A 688 -8.69 12.44 19.28
N ASP A 689 -9.82 13.11 19.04
CA ASP A 689 -10.11 13.81 17.79
C ASP A 689 -9.48 15.20 17.73
N ASN A 690 -8.16 15.25 17.61
CA ASN A 690 -7.40 16.48 17.39
C ASN A 690 -6.10 16.26 16.59
N THR A 691 -5.49 17.35 16.14
CA THR A 691 -4.24 17.31 15.36
C THR A 691 -2.98 17.68 16.16
N SER A 692 -3.08 17.78 17.49
CA SER A 692 -1.94 18.11 18.36
C SER A 692 -1.08 16.88 18.62
N HIS A 693 0.23 17.06 18.80
CA HIS A 693 1.09 16.01 19.35
C HIS A 693 0.86 15.94 20.86
N GLN A 694 0.17 14.89 21.31
CA GLN A 694 -0.20 14.69 22.71
C GLN A 694 -0.23 13.19 23.09
N PRO A 695 -0.22 12.83 24.38
CA PRO A 695 -0.15 11.42 24.77
C PRO A 695 -1.37 10.59 24.35
N GLY A 696 -2.57 11.18 24.31
CA GLY A 696 -3.81 10.51 23.91
C GLY A 696 -4.09 9.23 24.71
N ALA A 697 -4.49 8.16 24.01
CA ALA A 697 -4.72 6.83 24.59
C ALA A 697 -3.48 6.25 25.29
N ASN A 698 -2.27 6.72 24.98
CA ASN A 698 -1.06 6.26 25.67
C ASN A 698 -1.00 6.68 27.14
N ALA A 699 -1.73 7.72 27.55
CA ALA A 699 -1.82 8.18 28.94
C ALA A 699 -3.24 8.08 29.51
N ILE A 700 -4.26 8.40 28.72
CA ILE A 700 -5.68 8.35 29.12
C ILE A 700 -6.17 6.90 29.20
N GLY A 701 -5.52 5.99 28.48
CA GLY A 701 -6.01 4.63 28.25
C GLY A 701 -6.94 4.54 27.02
N SER A 702 -7.10 3.34 26.49
CA SER A 702 -8.18 3.06 25.54
C SER A 702 -9.51 2.92 26.30
N ASN A 703 -10.57 3.37 25.65
CA ASN A 703 -11.96 3.34 26.11
C ASN A 703 -12.70 2.09 25.62
N TYR A 704 -12.05 1.13 24.93
CA TYR A 704 -12.69 -0.13 24.56
C TYR A 704 -11.74 -1.33 24.66
N VAL A 705 -12.33 -2.53 24.73
CA VAL A 705 -11.68 -3.86 24.70
C VAL A 705 -12.49 -4.78 23.81
N SER A 706 -11.84 -5.59 22.98
CA SER A 706 -12.50 -6.52 22.07
C SER A 706 -12.13 -7.96 22.41
N LEU A 707 -13.14 -8.82 22.57
CA LEU A 707 -13.02 -10.26 22.78
C LEU A 707 -13.98 -11.01 21.85
N ALA A 708 -13.79 -12.31 21.71
CA ALA A 708 -14.59 -13.18 20.83
C ALA A 708 -16.11 -13.09 21.09
N ASP A 709 -16.49 -12.82 22.35
CA ASP A 709 -17.86 -12.82 22.83
C ASP A 709 -18.40 -11.42 23.19
N GLY A 710 -17.63 -10.36 22.99
CA GLY A 710 -18.07 -9.00 23.32
C GLY A 710 -17.03 -7.91 23.07
N ILE A 711 -17.50 -6.76 22.62
CA ILE A 711 -16.75 -5.50 22.63
C ILE A 711 -17.25 -4.66 23.78
N TYR A 712 -16.37 -4.31 24.72
CA TYR A 712 -16.70 -3.55 25.92
C TYR A 712 -16.23 -2.13 25.73
N VAL A 713 -17.13 -1.15 25.84
CA VAL A 713 -16.88 0.25 25.50
C VAL A 713 -17.25 1.15 26.66
N ALA A 714 -16.28 1.84 27.24
CA ALA A 714 -16.47 2.90 28.22
C ALA A 714 -17.10 4.13 27.53
N TYR A 715 -18.36 4.40 27.84
CA TYR A 715 -19.17 5.45 27.24
C TYR A 715 -19.84 6.31 28.31
N GLY A 716 -19.06 7.24 28.89
CA GLY A 716 -19.49 8.05 30.02
C GLY A 716 -19.73 7.20 31.27
N ALA A 717 -20.89 7.35 31.92
CA ALA A 717 -21.31 6.57 33.09
C ALA A 717 -21.69 5.11 32.78
N LYS A 718 -21.62 4.68 31.52
CA LYS A 718 -21.99 3.33 31.07
C LYS A 718 -20.80 2.61 30.45
N CYS A 719 -20.78 1.29 30.59
CA CYS A 719 -20.00 0.40 29.73
C CYS A 719 -20.95 -0.38 28.84
N LEU A 720 -20.85 -0.21 27.52
CA LEU A 720 -21.65 -0.93 26.53
C LEU A 720 -20.94 -2.22 26.17
N ARG A 721 -21.66 -3.35 26.20
CA ARG A 721 -21.19 -4.61 25.62
C ARG A 721 -21.85 -4.81 24.26
N LEU A 722 -21.08 -4.78 23.19
CA LEU A 722 -21.55 -4.96 21.82
C LEU A 722 -21.26 -6.39 21.32
N ASP A 723 -22.15 -6.91 20.49
CA ASP A 723 -21.93 -8.15 19.74
C ASP A 723 -20.81 -7.94 18.71
N PRO A 724 -19.71 -8.72 18.72
CA PRO A 724 -18.59 -8.53 17.79
C PRO A 724 -18.95 -8.79 16.32
N ALA A 725 -19.95 -9.65 16.06
CA ALA A 725 -20.37 -10.01 14.72
C ALA A 725 -21.35 -9.00 14.10
N THR A 726 -22.14 -8.29 14.92
CA THR A 726 -23.19 -7.38 14.41
C THR A 726 -23.10 -5.94 14.90
N GLY A 727 -22.27 -5.62 15.90
CA GLY A 727 -22.16 -4.30 16.53
C GLY A 727 -23.37 -3.89 17.38
N ARG A 728 -24.29 -4.82 17.65
CA ARG A 728 -25.52 -4.53 18.42
C ARG A 728 -25.21 -4.49 19.91
N VAL A 729 -25.78 -3.54 20.63
CA VAL A 729 -25.70 -3.51 22.10
C VAL A 729 -26.40 -4.74 22.67
N MET A 730 -25.66 -5.55 23.42
CA MET A 730 -26.15 -6.74 24.11
C MET A 730 -26.53 -6.43 25.56
N SER A 731 -25.72 -5.61 26.23
CA SER A 731 -25.94 -5.21 27.63
C SER A 731 -25.26 -3.88 27.95
N GLU A 732 -25.72 -3.23 29.02
CA GLU A 732 -25.14 -2.01 29.56
C GLU A 732 -24.79 -2.23 31.03
N PHE A 733 -23.61 -1.79 31.45
CA PHE A 733 -23.15 -1.85 32.84
C PHE A 733 -22.93 -0.44 33.39
N VAL A 734 -23.09 -0.28 34.69
CA VAL A 734 -22.84 0.97 35.42
C VAL A 734 -21.92 0.70 36.61
N LEU A 735 -21.07 1.68 36.94
CA LEU A 735 -20.22 1.58 38.11
C LEU A 735 -21.02 1.78 39.40
N PRO A 736 -20.61 1.17 40.54
CA PRO A 736 -21.21 1.45 41.83
C PRO A 736 -21.09 2.94 42.21
N THR A 737 -22.22 3.58 42.49
CA THR A 737 -22.26 4.97 42.94
C THR A 737 -21.49 5.13 44.26
N PRO A 738 -20.47 6.01 44.32
CA PRO A 738 -19.79 6.35 45.57
C PRO A 738 -20.77 6.86 46.63
N GLU A 739 -20.47 6.60 47.90
CA GLU A 739 -21.26 7.13 49.01
C GLU A 739 -21.32 8.67 48.95
N GLY A 740 -22.54 9.22 49.01
CA GLY A 740 -22.79 10.67 48.91
C GLY A 740 -22.85 11.24 47.48
N ALA A 741 -22.61 10.44 46.43
CA ALA A 741 -22.80 10.88 45.04
C ALA A 741 -24.25 10.68 44.57
N ALA A 742 -24.76 11.60 43.74
CA ALA A 742 -26.12 11.55 43.19
C ALA A 742 -26.25 10.62 41.98
N GLU A 743 -25.17 10.45 41.20
CA GLU A 743 -25.15 9.66 39.96
C GLU A 743 -23.94 8.72 39.92
N PRO A 744 -24.03 7.59 39.18
CA PRO A 744 -22.87 6.75 38.91
C PRO A 744 -21.72 7.53 38.25
N PRO A 745 -20.46 7.21 38.58
CA PRO A 745 -19.32 7.89 37.99
C PRO A 745 -19.07 7.44 36.55
N ASP A 746 -18.39 8.28 35.77
CA ASP A 746 -17.87 7.91 34.45
C ASP A 746 -16.88 6.74 34.55
N PHE A 747 -16.86 5.90 33.52
CA PHE A 747 -15.80 4.91 33.28
C PHE A 747 -14.52 5.60 32.81
N GLY A 748 -13.38 5.14 33.32
CA GLY A 748 -12.03 5.53 32.89
C GLY A 748 -11.35 4.43 32.09
N TYR A 749 -10.21 3.96 32.60
CA TYR A 749 -9.56 2.74 32.10
C TYR A 749 -10.55 1.56 32.08
N ILE A 750 -10.44 0.70 31.07
CA ILE A 750 -11.05 -0.63 31.10
C ILE A 750 -10.04 -1.70 30.69
N GLY A 751 -10.09 -2.85 31.36
CA GLY A 751 -9.30 -4.03 31.04
C GLY A 751 -10.05 -5.29 31.44
N ILE A 752 -9.86 -6.37 30.69
CA ILE A 752 -10.53 -7.64 30.96
C ILE A 752 -9.50 -8.76 31.11
N TRP A 753 -9.65 -9.53 32.17
CA TRP A 753 -8.91 -10.76 32.40
C TRP A 753 -9.90 -11.86 32.81
N ASP A 754 -9.88 -12.97 32.07
CA ASP A 754 -10.85 -14.07 32.19
C ASP A 754 -12.31 -13.58 32.12
N ASP A 755 -13.08 -13.71 33.21
CA ASP A 755 -14.48 -13.30 33.38
C ASP A 755 -14.63 -11.98 34.13
N VAL A 756 -13.54 -11.28 34.44
CA VAL A 756 -13.54 -10.05 35.25
C VAL A 756 -13.23 -8.82 34.39
N LEU A 757 -14.11 -7.82 34.48
CA LEU A 757 -13.91 -6.48 33.93
C LEU A 757 -13.39 -5.57 35.04
N VAL A 758 -12.21 -4.99 34.83
CA VAL A 758 -11.58 -4.00 35.72
C VAL A 758 -11.74 -2.62 35.10
N ALA A 759 -12.30 -1.69 35.85
CA ALA A 759 -12.56 -0.33 35.41
C ALA A 759 -12.00 0.73 36.36
N GLY A 760 -11.39 1.77 35.80
CA GLY A 760 -11.18 3.04 36.50
C GLY A 760 -12.53 3.73 36.72
N SER A 761 -12.77 4.21 37.93
CA SER A 761 -14.03 4.85 38.33
C SER A 761 -13.83 6.32 38.63
N GLY A 762 -14.54 7.18 37.89
CA GLY A 762 -14.49 8.63 38.03
C GLY A 762 -13.12 9.19 37.61
N PRO A 763 -12.84 9.27 36.30
CA PRO A 763 -11.60 9.85 35.80
C PRO A 763 -11.41 11.27 36.33
N LEU A 764 -10.21 11.56 36.81
CA LEU A 764 -9.92 12.87 37.38
C LEU A 764 -9.81 13.91 36.26
N ARG A 765 -10.70 14.91 36.30
CA ARG A 765 -10.72 16.07 35.41
C ARG A 765 -10.33 17.31 36.21
N TYR A 766 -9.49 18.14 35.61
CA TYR A 766 -8.71 19.15 36.31
C TYR A 766 -8.96 20.58 35.83
N ASP A 767 -9.93 20.74 34.92
CA ASP A 767 -10.52 21.98 34.39
C ASP A 767 -9.54 23.14 34.22
N GLU A 768 -8.77 23.09 33.14
CA GLU A 768 -8.25 24.22 32.36
C GLU A 768 -7.71 23.65 31.03
N GLU A 769 -8.34 24.00 29.90
CA GLU A 769 -7.89 23.62 28.56
C GLU A 769 -6.56 24.32 28.26
N ILE A 770 -5.44 23.63 28.47
CA ILE A 770 -4.13 24.13 28.04
C ILE A 770 -3.98 23.81 26.56
N LYS A 771 -4.29 24.79 25.69
CA LYS A 771 -3.85 24.90 24.29
C LYS A 771 -3.70 23.55 23.54
N GLY A 772 -4.77 22.76 23.47
CA GLY A 772 -4.79 21.53 22.66
C GLY A 772 -3.98 20.35 23.21
N GLN A 773 -3.71 20.29 24.52
CA GLN A 773 -3.19 19.09 25.21
C GLN A 773 -4.20 18.56 26.23
N THR A 774 -4.56 17.27 26.15
CA THR A 774 -5.48 16.61 27.08
C THR A 774 -4.73 15.92 28.23
N TRP A 775 -4.52 16.62 29.34
CA TRP A 775 -3.97 16.06 30.59
C TRP A 775 -5.06 15.50 31.52
N ASN A 776 -6.33 15.63 31.13
CA ASN A 776 -7.48 15.15 31.90
C ASN A 776 -7.70 13.65 31.69
N ALA A 777 -8.30 13.00 32.69
CA ALA A 777 -8.68 11.60 32.65
C ALA A 777 -7.52 10.60 32.48
N VAL A 778 -6.29 10.99 32.81
CA VAL A 778 -5.10 10.08 32.82
C VAL A 778 -5.05 9.15 34.04
N ALA A 779 -5.96 9.33 35.00
CA ALA A 779 -6.03 8.56 36.24
C ALA A 779 -7.45 8.56 36.83
N SER A 780 -7.73 7.58 37.69
CA SER A 780 -8.98 7.46 38.44
C SER A 780 -8.73 7.35 39.94
N LYS A 781 -9.67 7.83 40.78
CA LYS A 781 -9.55 7.72 42.25
C LYS A 781 -9.87 6.32 42.77
N ARG A 782 -10.64 5.54 42.01
CA ARG A 782 -11.08 4.19 42.38
C ARG A 782 -10.86 3.24 41.20
N ILE A 783 -10.62 1.98 41.52
CA ILE A 783 -10.74 0.86 40.59
C ILE A 783 -11.89 -0.03 41.07
N VAL A 784 -12.67 -0.55 40.12
CA VAL A 784 -13.79 -1.45 40.37
C VAL A 784 -13.59 -2.70 39.53
N ALA A 785 -13.78 -3.88 40.13
CA ALA A 785 -13.89 -5.13 39.39
C ALA A 785 -15.34 -5.59 39.36
N MET A 786 -15.76 -6.10 38.21
CA MET A 786 -17.12 -6.57 37.95
C MET A 786 -17.08 -7.89 37.18
N ASP A 787 -18.12 -8.70 37.32
CA ASP A 787 -18.37 -9.80 36.40
C ASP A 787 -18.64 -9.23 34.99
N ARG A 788 -17.85 -9.65 34.00
CA ARG A 788 -17.91 -9.06 32.66
C ARG A 788 -19.15 -9.45 31.85
N HIS A 789 -19.93 -10.42 32.30
CA HIS A 789 -21.12 -10.89 31.57
C HIS A 789 -22.39 -10.23 32.11
N THR A 790 -22.45 -9.99 33.41
CA THR A 790 -23.62 -9.46 34.13
C THR A 790 -23.47 -8.00 34.53
N GLY A 791 -22.24 -7.49 34.65
CA GLY A 791 -21.95 -6.17 35.19
C GLY A 791 -22.06 -6.08 36.72
N ALA A 792 -22.23 -7.21 37.40
CA ALA A 792 -22.34 -7.24 38.86
C ALA A 792 -20.99 -6.86 39.51
N PRO A 793 -20.95 -5.89 40.44
CA PRO A 793 -19.71 -5.51 41.09
C PRO A 793 -19.20 -6.63 42.01
N LEU A 794 -17.91 -6.93 41.89
CA LEU A 794 -17.20 -7.87 42.78
C LEU A 794 -16.59 -7.12 43.96
N TRP A 795 -15.89 -6.02 43.68
CA TRP A 795 -15.24 -5.18 44.68
C TRP A 795 -14.89 -3.80 44.11
N SER A 796 -14.57 -2.86 45.01
CA SER A 796 -13.98 -1.57 44.65
C SER A 796 -12.84 -1.22 45.58
N HIS A 797 -11.78 -0.61 45.07
CA HIS A 797 -10.60 -0.18 45.82
C HIS A 797 -10.33 1.30 45.55
N THR A 798 -10.06 2.08 46.61
CA THR A 798 -9.81 3.53 46.53
C THR A 798 -8.33 3.82 46.64
N ALA A 799 -7.80 4.63 45.73
CA ALA A 799 -6.42 5.08 45.75
C ALA A 799 -6.14 6.07 46.89
N GLU A 800 -4.95 6.02 47.47
CA GLU A 800 -4.41 7.06 48.35
C GLU A 800 -4.25 8.37 47.57
N THR A 801 -3.69 8.29 46.35
CA THR A 801 -3.56 9.42 45.43
C THR A 801 -4.49 9.27 44.23
N ALA A 802 -4.07 8.53 43.21
CA ALA A 802 -4.81 8.23 41.99
C ALA A 802 -4.15 7.04 41.26
N PHE A 803 -4.95 6.13 40.70
CA PHE A 803 -4.46 5.05 39.85
C PHE A 803 -4.28 5.53 38.42
N ARG A 804 -3.04 5.48 37.91
CA ARG A 804 -2.72 5.87 36.52
C ARG A 804 -3.23 4.85 35.53
N HIS A 805 -3.94 5.27 34.49
CA HIS A 805 -4.55 4.34 33.54
C HIS A 805 -3.53 3.57 32.71
N ASN A 806 -2.42 4.19 32.30
CA ASN A 806 -1.33 3.55 31.57
C ASN A 806 -0.41 2.66 32.44
N ALA A 807 -0.62 2.67 33.76
CA ALA A 807 0.12 1.86 34.73
C ALA A 807 -0.81 0.87 35.46
N ILE A 808 -1.80 0.34 34.74
CA ILE A 808 -2.65 -0.77 35.19
C ILE A 808 -2.37 -1.96 34.27
N ALA A 809 -1.97 -3.09 34.85
CA ALA A 809 -1.77 -4.35 34.15
C ALA A 809 -2.49 -5.49 34.89
N LEU A 810 -3.05 -6.44 34.14
CA LEU A 810 -3.76 -7.60 34.66
C LEU A 810 -2.96 -8.88 34.32
N GLY A 811 -2.94 -9.84 35.25
CA GLY A 811 -2.31 -11.13 35.02
C GLY A 811 -2.11 -11.91 36.32
N GLY A 812 -1.90 -13.23 36.23
CA GLY A 812 -1.65 -14.07 37.42
C GLY A 812 -2.79 -14.02 38.46
N GLY A 813 -4.01 -13.74 38.02
CA GLY A 813 -5.18 -13.53 38.88
C GLY A 813 -5.09 -12.26 39.75
N ALA A 814 -4.31 -11.26 39.36
CA ALA A 814 -4.18 -9.99 40.06
C ALA A 814 -4.34 -8.76 39.14
N VAL A 815 -4.65 -7.64 39.79
CA VAL A 815 -4.59 -6.28 39.23
C VAL A 815 -3.35 -5.60 39.80
N TYR A 816 -2.42 -5.22 38.94
CA TYR A 816 -1.23 -4.46 39.31
C TYR A 816 -1.43 -2.99 38.95
N CYS A 817 -1.29 -2.10 39.93
CA CYS A 817 -1.56 -0.67 39.75
C CYS A 817 -0.48 0.20 40.36
N LEU A 818 -0.19 1.32 39.69
CA LEU A 818 0.55 2.42 40.27
C LEU A 818 -0.43 3.45 40.87
N ASP A 819 -0.46 3.54 42.20
CA ASP A 819 -1.14 4.61 42.94
C ASP A 819 -0.17 5.78 43.11
N ARG A 820 -0.19 6.67 42.12
CA ARG A 820 0.63 7.89 42.07
C ARG A 820 0.01 8.89 41.09
N THR A 821 -0.09 10.16 41.48
CA THR A 821 -0.51 11.24 40.56
C THR A 821 0.66 11.89 39.80
N THR A 822 0.39 12.77 38.83
CA THR A 822 1.43 13.57 38.15
C THR A 822 2.16 14.49 39.10
N ASP A 823 3.44 14.72 38.81
CA ASP A 823 4.25 15.67 39.57
C ASP A 823 3.67 17.09 39.45
N GLU A 824 3.15 17.49 38.28
CA GLU A 824 2.44 18.77 38.14
C GLU A 824 1.15 18.86 38.97
N LEU A 825 0.37 17.77 39.08
CA LEU A 825 -0.82 17.79 39.93
C LEU A 825 -0.42 17.93 41.39
N ARG A 826 0.62 17.22 41.80
CA ARG A 826 1.16 17.31 43.16
C ARG A 826 1.55 18.73 43.49
N GLU A 827 2.32 19.40 42.63
CA GLU A 827 2.69 20.80 42.79
C GLU A 827 1.47 21.73 42.86
N ARG A 828 0.44 21.46 42.04
CA ARG A 828 -0.79 22.25 42.03
C ARG A 828 -1.64 22.04 43.27
N MET A 829 -1.72 20.83 43.80
CA MET A 829 -2.44 20.51 45.04
C MET A 829 -1.71 21.09 46.27
N ALA A 830 -0.38 21.00 46.30
CA ALA A 830 0.45 21.63 47.32
C ALA A 830 0.22 23.15 47.37
N ARG A 831 0.14 23.83 46.21
CA ARG A 831 -0.22 25.26 46.13
C ARG A 831 -1.61 25.59 46.66
N ARG A 832 -2.51 24.62 46.74
CA ARG A 832 -3.87 24.75 47.30
C ARG A 832 -3.95 24.30 48.77
N GLY A 833 -2.83 24.01 49.42
CA GLY A 833 -2.77 23.54 50.80
C GLY A 833 -3.22 22.09 50.99
N VAL A 834 -3.28 21.30 49.91
CA VAL A 834 -3.56 19.87 49.97
C VAL A 834 -2.24 19.12 49.88
N GLU A 835 -1.82 18.52 50.99
CA GLU A 835 -0.66 17.62 51.03
C GLU A 835 -1.06 16.24 50.49
N LEU A 836 -0.32 15.76 49.50
CA LEU A 836 -0.42 14.39 48.98
C LEU A 836 0.80 13.59 49.46
N PRO A 837 0.69 12.27 49.66
CA PRO A 837 1.81 11.40 50.02
C PRO A 837 3.05 11.61 49.12
N ASP A 838 4.23 11.66 49.73
CA ASP A 838 5.51 11.91 49.04
C ASP A 838 5.96 10.75 48.14
N SER A 839 5.70 9.50 48.56
CA SER A 839 6.03 8.29 47.80
C SER A 839 4.79 7.70 47.13
N GLY A 840 4.92 7.35 45.85
CA GLY A 840 3.91 6.55 45.16
C GLY A 840 3.87 5.12 45.71
N ARG A 841 2.82 4.38 45.36
CA ARG A 841 2.64 2.99 45.80
C ARG A 841 2.41 2.08 44.59
N LEU A 842 3.18 1.00 44.50
CA LEU A 842 2.91 -0.11 43.57
C LEU A 842 2.14 -1.18 44.34
N ILE A 843 0.94 -1.53 43.87
CA ILE A 843 0.04 -2.46 44.57
C ILE A 843 -0.37 -3.60 43.67
N ALA A 844 -0.48 -4.80 44.25
CA ALA A 844 -1.14 -5.95 43.65
C ALA A 844 -2.41 -6.29 44.43
N LEU A 845 -3.55 -6.25 43.75
CA LEU A 845 -4.85 -6.65 44.27
C LEU A 845 -5.24 -8.01 43.69
N ASP A 846 -5.81 -8.89 44.50
CA ASP A 846 -6.45 -10.09 44.02
C ASP A 846 -7.61 -9.74 43.07
N LEU A 847 -7.62 -10.33 41.87
CA LEU A 847 -8.55 -9.96 40.80
C LEU A 847 -10.01 -10.16 41.19
N ARG A 848 -10.34 -11.16 42.01
CA ARG A 848 -11.74 -11.50 42.34
C ARG A 848 -12.21 -10.91 43.65
N THR A 849 -11.32 -10.68 44.60
CA THR A 849 -11.69 -10.23 45.96
C THR A 849 -11.31 -8.78 46.24
N GLY A 850 -10.38 -8.20 45.48
CA GLY A 850 -9.85 -6.85 45.72
C GLY A 850 -8.97 -6.75 46.95
N GLN A 851 -8.67 -7.88 47.60
CA GLN A 851 -7.75 -7.94 48.72
C GLN A 851 -6.34 -7.65 48.23
N GLU A 852 -5.63 -6.82 48.97
CA GLU A 852 -4.24 -6.54 48.70
C GLU A 852 -3.40 -7.79 48.95
N ARG A 853 -2.71 -8.26 47.90
CA ARG A 853 -1.74 -9.36 47.99
C ARG A 853 -0.42 -8.84 48.55
N TRP A 854 0.01 -7.68 48.06
CA TRP A 854 1.21 -6.97 48.51
C TRP A 854 1.20 -5.52 48.00
N ALA A 855 2.01 -4.66 48.62
CA ALA A 855 2.32 -3.33 48.12
C ALA A 855 3.77 -2.93 48.44
N VAL A 856 4.34 -2.10 47.56
CA VAL A 856 5.68 -1.54 47.68
C VAL A 856 5.59 -0.01 47.65
N ARG A 857 6.37 0.67 48.48
CA ARG A 857 6.43 2.16 48.57
C ARG A 857 7.81 2.71 48.25
N GLU A 858 8.86 1.95 48.55
CA GLU A 858 10.23 2.33 48.20
C GLU A 858 10.50 2.02 46.74
N GLY A 859 11.19 2.92 46.04
CA GLY A 859 11.58 2.68 44.65
C GLY A 859 10.42 2.65 43.64
N VAL A 860 9.28 3.26 43.95
CA VAL A 860 8.15 3.39 43.01
C VAL A 860 8.37 4.59 42.09
N PHE A 861 8.50 4.34 40.78
CA PHE A 861 8.74 5.36 39.75
C PHE A 861 8.01 5.05 38.44
N GLY A 862 8.17 5.93 37.45
CA GLY A 862 7.64 5.73 36.10
C GLY A 862 6.12 5.67 36.04
N THR A 863 5.62 5.18 34.91
CA THR A 863 4.20 5.14 34.56
C THR A 863 3.83 3.88 33.75
N TRP A 864 4.77 2.93 33.60
CA TRP A 864 4.57 1.74 32.78
C TRP A 864 4.66 0.48 33.64
N LEU A 865 3.61 -0.33 33.60
CA LEU A 865 3.59 -1.69 34.14
C LEU A 865 3.33 -2.69 33.02
N GLY A 866 4.12 -3.76 33.00
CA GLY A 866 3.91 -4.91 32.12
C GLY A 866 4.06 -6.22 32.88
N TYR A 867 3.18 -7.18 32.67
CA TYR A 867 3.21 -8.49 33.33
C TYR A 867 3.65 -9.59 32.35
N SER A 868 4.68 -10.34 32.73
CA SER A 868 5.15 -11.52 32.00
C SER A 868 4.49 -12.77 32.57
N GLN A 869 3.52 -13.31 31.84
CA GLN A 869 2.83 -14.54 32.22
C GLN A 869 3.77 -15.77 32.29
N PRO A 870 4.69 -16.02 31.34
CA PRO A 870 5.57 -17.19 31.40
C PRO A 870 6.49 -17.25 32.62
N HIS A 871 6.83 -16.09 33.21
CA HIS A 871 7.77 -15.99 34.32
C HIS A 871 7.13 -15.52 35.64
N GLU A 872 5.86 -15.12 35.61
CA GLU A 872 5.16 -14.50 36.74
C GLU A 872 5.93 -13.30 37.32
N LEU A 873 6.41 -12.43 36.42
CA LEU A 873 7.19 -11.23 36.75
C LEU A 873 6.45 -9.96 36.33
N LEU A 874 6.58 -8.91 37.14
CA LEU A 874 6.03 -7.59 36.85
C LEU A 874 7.17 -6.61 36.59
N LEU A 875 7.19 -6.01 35.40
CA LEU A 875 8.10 -4.94 35.02
C LEU A 875 7.49 -3.58 35.40
N GLN A 876 8.28 -2.75 36.08
CA GLN A 876 8.06 -1.32 36.29
C GLN A 876 9.09 -0.51 35.50
N ALA A 877 8.60 0.40 34.66
CA ALA A 877 9.42 1.24 33.79
C ALA A 877 8.77 2.61 33.56
N GLY A 878 9.44 3.46 32.80
CA GLY A 878 8.87 4.69 32.25
C GLY A 878 8.80 4.66 30.73
N ARG A 879 8.20 5.71 30.16
CA ARG A 879 7.93 5.85 28.73
C ARG A 879 8.22 7.26 28.24
N ALA A 880 9.40 7.81 28.58
CA ALA A 880 9.76 9.15 28.14
C ALA A 880 9.79 9.26 26.60
N SER A 881 9.06 10.24 26.07
CA SER A 881 9.02 10.62 24.65
C SER A 881 8.58 12.09 24.55
N GLY A 882 8.86 12.75 23.42
CA GLY A 882 8.53 14.17 23.22
C GLY A 882 7.03 14.49 23.16
N ASP A 883 6.20 13.46 23.00
CA ASP A 883 4.73 13.50 22.94
C ASP A 883 4.05 12.86 24.17
N MET A 884 4.82 12.49 25.21
CA MET A 884 4.33 11.90 26.45
C MET A 884 4.26 12.93 27.60
N LEU A 885 3.81 12.48 28.79
CA LEU A 885 3.77 13.31 30.00
C LEU A 885 5.20 13.71 30.43
N LYS A 886 5.38 14.87 31.08
CA LYS A 886 6.72 15.38 31.44
C LYS A 886 7.37 14.64 32.62
N ASP A 887 6.57 13.96 33.43
CA ASP A 887 6.97 13.17 34.60
C ASP A 887 7.38 11.71 34.24
N GLU A 888 7.45 11.40 32.94
CA GLU A 888 7.94 10.13 32.42
C GLU A 888 9.47 9.96 32.60
N THR A 889 9.89 8.75 32.97
CA THR A 889 11.32 8.42 33.17
C THR A 889 11.86 7.47 32.09
N ASN A 890 13.19 7.39 31.97
CA ASN A 890 13.86 6.49 31.02
C ASN A 890 15.27 6.06 31.47
N ASP A 891 15.56 6.22 32.77
CA ASP A 891 16.86 6.06 33.41
C ASP A 891 16.89 4.88 34.39
N ARG A 892 15.76 4.17 34.59
CA ARG A 892 15.64 3.06 35.53
C ARG A 892 14.58 2.04 35.09
N MET A 893 14.82 0.77 35.43
CA MET A 893 13.83 -0.32 35.37
C MET A 893 13.90 -1.14 36.66
N ALA A 894 12.76 -1.70 37.06
CA ALA A 894 12.67 -2.65 38.17
C ALA A 894 11.76 -3.82 37.77
N VAL A 895 12.13 -5.03 38.16
CA VAL A 895 11.32 -6.23 37.97
C VAL A 895 11.03 -6.86 39.33
N TYR A 896 9.76 -7.16 39.56
CA TYR A 896 9.25 -7.74 40.80
C TYR A 896 8.73 -9.16 40.54
N ARG A 897 8.86 -10.02 41.55
CA ARG A 897 8.12 -11.29 41.56
C ARG A 897 6.65 -10.99 41.80
N ALA A 898 5.81 -11.34 40.84
CA ALA A 898 4.41 -10.94 40.85
C ALA A 898 3.60 -11.58 42.00
N ARG A 899 4.09 -12.70 42.55
CA ARG A 899 3.49 -13.44 43.66
C ARG A 899 3.56 -12.71 45.02
N ASP A 900 4.64 -11.97 45.29
CA ASP A 900 4.96 -11.47 46.63
C ASP A 900 5.50 -10.02 46.63
N GLY A 901 5.71 -9.41 45.47
CA GLY A 901 6.22 -8.05 45.35
C GLY A 901 7.70 -7.90 45.68
N SER A 902 8.45 -8.99 45.89
CA SER A 902 9.89 -8.93 46.09
C SER A 902 10.61 -8.48 44.82
N VAL A 903 11.54 -7.53 44.94
CA VAL A 903 12.38 -7.08 43.83
C VAL A 903 13.26 -8.26 43.38
N LEU A 904 13.16 -8.62 42.10
CA LEU A 904 14.09 -9.55 41.46
C LEU A 904 15.39 -8.83 41.12
N TRP A 905 15.28 -7.68 40.46
CA TRP A 905 16.37 -6.76 40.21
C TRP A 905 15.83 -5.35 39.98
N GLU A 906 16.69 -4.38 40.22
CA GLU A 906 16.46 -2.98 39.93
C GLU A 906 17.78 -2.34 39.48
N ARG A 907 17.72 -1.56 38.40
CA ARG A 907 18.93 -1.03 37.75
C ARG A 907 18.70 0.35 37.16
N GLN A 908 19.72 1.19 37.32
CA GLN A 908 19.86 2.45 36.57
C GLN A 908 20.37 2.11 35.17
N MET A 909 19.65 2.56 34.14
CA MET A 909 19.95 2.29 32.73
C MET A 909 19.24 3.27 31.83
N SER A 910 19.85 3.63 30.70
CA SER A 910 19.20 4.47 29.68
C SER A 910 18.55 3.63 28.59
N TYR A 911 17.26 3.88 28.34
CA TYR A 911 16.46 3.22 27.29
C TYR A 911 15.41 4.19 26.72
N GLY A 912 14.66 3.75 25.71
CA GLY A 912 13.41 4.41 25.31
C GLY A 912 12.23 3.47 25.47
N GLY A 913 11.12 3.95 26.03
CA GLY A 913 9.91 3.14 26.22
C GLY A 913 8.89 3.26 25.07
N PRO A 914 7.78 2.51 25.12
CA PRO A 914 7.45 1.54 26.15
C PRO A 914 8.25 0.25 25.98
N CYS A 915 8.30 -0.56 27.04
CA CYS A 915 9.02 -1.82 27.06
C CYS A 915 8.11 -2.97 26.63
N MET A 916 8.53 -3.73 25.62
CA MET A 916 7.84 -4.92 25.12
C MET A 916 8.36 -6.17 25.84
N LEU A 917 7.46 -7.07 26.25
CA LEU A 917 7.80 -8.32 26.95
C LEU A 917 7.76 -9.51 25.99
N HIS A 918 8.92 -9.90 25.46
CA HIS A 918 9.07 -11.00 24.51
C HIS A 918 9.80 -12.17 25.19
N GLY A 919 9.03 -13.10 25.78
CA GLY A 919 9.60 -14.22 26.52
C GLY A 919 10.40 -13.76 27.75
N ASP A 920 11.70 -14.10 27.76
CA ASP A 920 12.68 -13.71 28.77
C ASP A 920 13.43 -12.41 28.41
N ILE A 921 12.98 -11.70 27.36
CA ILE A 921 13.60 -10.48 26.84
C ILE A 921 12.66 -9.28 27.02
N ILE A 922 13.24 -8.18 27.50
CA ILE A 922 12.66 -6.84 27.42
C ILE A 922 13.20 -6.18 26.15
N ILE A 923 12.33 -5.89 25.20
CA ILE A 923 12.67 -5.10 24.02
C ILE A 923 12.28 -3.65 24.31
N ALA A 924 13.28 -2.78 24.44
CA ALA A 924 13.10 -1.34 24.51
C ALA A 924 13.34 -0.71 23.13
N GLN A 925 13.12 0.60 22.99
CA GLN A 925 13.53 1.30 21.78
C GLN A 925 15.04 1.18 21.59
N GLN A 926 15.41 0.54 20.48
CA GLN A 926 16.78 0.29 20.02
C GLN A 926 17.65 -0.63 20.89
N LYS A 927 17.15 -1.16 22.00
CA LYS A 927 17.93 -1.97 22.95
C LYS A 927 17.16 -3.20 23.43
N PHE A 928 17.91 -4.21 23.87
CA PHE A 928 17.39 -5.47 24.40
C PHE A 928 18.02 -5.74 25.77
N PHE A 929 17.20 -6.16 26.73
CA PHE A 929 17.64 -6.53 28.08
C PHE A 929 17.04 -7.86 28.49
N SER A 930 17.71 -8.63 29.35
CA SER A 930 17.09 -9.80 29.97
C SER A 930 16.04 -9.37 30.99
N LEU A 931 14.84 -9.92 30.88
CA LEU A 931 13.80 -9.78 31.90
C LEU A 931 14.23 -10.38 33.25
N LEU A 932 15.08 -11.40 33.24
CA LEU A 932 15.48 -12.14 34.43
C LEU A 932 16.62 -11.47 35.21
N THR A 933 17.49 -10.72 34.54
CA THR A 933 18.71 -10.15 35.16
C THR A 933 18.88 -8.64 34.98
N GLY A 934 18.21 -8.04 34.00
CA GLY A 934 18.39 -6.64 33.60
C GLY A 934 19.68 -6.35 32.83
N GLU A 935 20.46 -7.39 32.47
CA GLU A 935 21.66 -7.24 31.65
C GLU A 935 21.30 -7.03 30.16
N PRO A 936 22.09 -6.26 29.40
CA PRO A 936 21.95 -6.17 27.95
C PRO A 936 22.04 -7.54 27.27
N ILE A 937 21.18 -7.78 26.27
CA ILE A 937 21.29 -8.98 25.43
C ILE A 937 22.44 -8.78 24.43
N LEU A 938 23.37 -9.73 24.40
CA LEU A 938 24.47 -9.77 23.45
C LEU A 938 24.14 -10.67 22.27
N ARG A 939 24.64 -10.31 21.08
CA ARG A 939 24.62 -11.13 19.87
C ARG A 939 26.04 -11.27 19.30
N LYS A 940 26.25 -12.30 18.47
CA LYS A 940 27.48 -12.43 17.69
C LYS A 940 27.41 -11.52 16.46
N ASN A 941 28.50 -10.82 16.18
CA ASN A 941 28.67 -10.03 14.97
C ASN A 941 28.59 -10.98 13.78
N PRO A 942 27.66 -10.77 12.82
CA PRO A 942 27.49 -11.66 11.69
C PRO A 942 28.72 -11.68 10.76
N LEU A 943 29.59 -10.66 10.85
CA LEU A 943 30.81 -10.56 10.07
C LEU A 943 32.02 -11.21 10.75
N THR A 944 32.27 -10.90 12.03
CA THR A 944 33.50 -11.29 12.74
C THR A 944 33.31 -12.40 13.78
N GLY A 945 32.08 -12.61 14.27
CA GLY A 945 31.78 -13.50 15.39
C GLY A 945 32.03 -12.91 16.78
N ALA A 946 32.55 -11.68 16.86
CA ALA A 946 32.74 -10.93 18.12
C ALA A 946 31.40 -10.69 18.84
N GLN A 947 31.43 -10.51 20.16
CA GLN A 947 30.21 -10.13 20.89
C GLN A 947 29.89 -8.64 20.67
N LEU A 948 28.64 -8.32 20.40
CA LEU A 948 28.11 -6.95 20.41
C LEU A 948 26.74 -6.90 21.08
N ASP A 949 26.34 -5.72 21.51
CA ASP A 949 24.99 -5.48 22.00
C ASP A 949 23.96 -5.74 20.89
N MET A 950 22.94 -6.53 21.19
CA MET A 950 21.78 -6.66 20.32
C MET A 950 21.05 -5.31 20.30
N SER A 951 20.77 -4.83 19.09
CA SER A 951 20.10 -3.55 18.88
C SER A 951 19.37 -3.55 17.54
N TRP A 952 18.38 -2.66 17.46
CA TRP A 952 17.62 -2.39 16.25
C TRP A 952 17.55 -0.88 16.04
N GLN A 953 17.29 -0.43 14.81
CA GLN A 953 17.18 1.01 14.53
C GLN A 953 15.93 1.31 13.73
N ARG A 954 15.36 2.49 13.97
CA ARG A 954 14.37 3.13 13.11
C ARG A 954 14.82 4.54 12.79
N GLN A 955 14.41 5.02 11.63
CA GLN A 955 14.51 6.41 11.24
C GLN A 955 13.37 7.22 11.89
N HIS A 956 13.01 8.38 11.33
CA HIS A 956 12.00 9.26 11.92
C HIS A 956 10.61 8.59 12.08
N GLY A 957 10.03 8.61 13.28
CA GLY A 957 8.68 8.10 13.54
C GLY A 957 8.14 8.42 14.94
N CYS A 958 6.86 8.83 15.01
CA CYS A 958 6.12 9.13 16.25
C CYS A 958 5.44 7.90 16.88
N ASN A 959 5.37 6.77 16.16
CA ASN A 959 4.50 5.68 16.61
C ASN A 959 5.08 4.88 17.78
N THR A 960 4.20 4.18 18.48
CA THR A 960 4.58 3.16 19.46
C THR A 960 5.06 1.93 18.71
N ALA A 961 6.30 1.51 18.94
CA ALA A 961 6.79 0.23 18.41
C ALA A 961 6.12 -0.92 19.15
N ILE A 962 5.73 -1.96 18.42
CA ILE A 962 5.14 -3.18 18.96
C ILE A 962 5.85 -4.38 18.35
N ALA A 963 5.70 -5.56 18.94
CA ALA A 963 6.29 -6.78 18.39
C ALA A 963 5.27 -7.90 18.20
N CYS A 964 5.63 -8.86 17.37
CA CYS A 964 5.14 -10.22 17.43
C CYS A 964 6.32 -11.16 17.73
N GLN A 965 6.12 -12.46 17.61
CA GLN A 965 7.21 -13.41 17.84
C GLN A 965 8.37 -13.23 16.86
N ASN A 966 8.12 -12.74 15.64
CA ASN A 966 9.13 -12.67 14.58
C ASN A 966 9.59 -11.27 14.20
N LEU A 967 8.83 -10.22 14.48
CA LEU A 967 9.09 -8.86 14.01
C LEU A 967 8.87 -7.84 15.12
N VAL A 968 9.68 -6.78 15.14
CA VAL A 968 9.27 -5.49 15.74
C VAL A 968 8.73 -4.63 14.60
N THR A 969 7.55 -4.03 14.73
CA THR A 969 6.96 -3.14 13.74
C THR A 969 6.86 -1.72 14.26
N PHE A 970 7.08 -0.75 13.38
CA PHE A 970 7.17 0.66 13.75
C PHE A 970 7.05 1.57 12.53
N ARG A 971 7.03 2.87 12.78
CA ARG A 971 7.20 3.92 11.79
C ARG A 971 8.67 4.30 11.68
N SER A 972 9.18 4.32 10.46
CA SER A 972 10.57 4.67 10.12
C SER A 972 10.57 5.37 8.76
N ALA A 973 10.18 6.64 8.75
CA ALA A 973 9.74 7.41 7.57
C ALA A 973 8.47 6.84 6.90
N ALA A 974 8.50 5.59 6.46
CA ALA A 974 7.37 4.78 6.02
C ALA A 974 6.99 3.74 7.09
N ALA A 975 6.09 2.80 6.77
CA ALA A 975 5.95 1.60 7.59
C ALA A 975 7.27 0.80 7.58
N GLY A 976 7.69 0.28 8.73
CA GLY A 976 8.96 -0.42 8.88
C GLY A 976 8.90 -1.53 9.90
N PHE A 977 9.88 -2.40 9.84
CA PHE A 977 10.03 -3.53 10.74
C PHE A 977 11.50 -3.89 10.97
N PHE A 978 11.77 -4.61 12.05
CA PHE A 978 13.04 -5.28 12.32
C PHE A 978 12.81 -6.78 12.40
N ASP A 979 13.65 -7.58 11.72
CA ASP A 979 13.57 -9.04 11.72
C ASP A 979 14.23 -9.62 12.99
N LEU A 980 13.40 -10.08 13.94
CA LEU A 980 13.88 -10.65 15.21
C LEU A 980 14.45 -12.05 15.04
N VAL A 981 13.96 -12.84 14.08
CA VAL A 981 14.29 -14.27 13.99
C VAL A 981 15.64 -14.45 13.33
N ASN A 982 15.85 -13.78 12.21
CA ASN A 982 17.11 -13.93 11.47
C ASN A 982 18.14 -12.89 11.89
N ASP A 983 17.78 -11.89 12.70
CA ASP A 983 18.63 -10.72 12.96
C ASP A 983 19.10 -10.14 11.61
N GLY A 984 18.10 -9.92 10.74
CA GLY A 984 18.27 -9.56 9.33
C GLY A 984 18.41 -8.06 9.08
N GLY A 985 18.14 -7.23 10.09
CA GLY A 985 18.19 -5.77 9.98
C GLY A 985 16.82 -5.12 9.92
N THR A 986 16.81 -3.81 9.61
CA THR A 986 15.58 -3.01 9.49
C THR A 986 15.18 -2.83 8.04
N GLY A 987 13.91 -3.12 7.71
CA GLY A 987 13.32 -2.91 6.39
C GLY A 987 12.16 -1.90 6.39
N ASN A 988 11.73 -1.47 5.20
CA ASN A 988 10.58 -0.58 5.02
C ASN A 988 9.62 -1.07 3.93
N LEU A 989 8.33 -0.82 4.14
CA LEU A 989 7.26 -1.04 3.18
C LEU A 989 6.97 0.30 2.48
N GLY A 990 7.79 0.62 1.49
CA GLY A 990 7.74 1.89 0.76
C GLY A 990 6.40 2.17 0.08
N GLY A 991 6.05 3.44 -0.07
CA GLY A 991 4.80 3.89 -0.71
C GLY A 991 3.56 3.87 0.18
N PHE A 992 3.68 3.39 1.42
CA PHE A 992 2.63 3.40 2.44
C PHE A 992 3.12 4.05 3.74
N ARG A 993 2.22 4.75 4.44
CA ARG A 993 2.50 5.45 5.71
C ARG A 993 1.69 4.86 6.87
N SER A 994 2.37 4.53 7.96
CA SER A 994 1.74 4.18 9.26
C SER A 994 1.34 5.41 10.10
N GLY A 995 0.40 5.23 11.03
CA GLY A 995 -0.12 6.24 11.96
C GLY A 995 0.87 6.66 13.07
N CYS A 996 0.46 7.58 13.97
CA CYS A 996 1.20 7.83 15.22
C CYS A 996 0.72 6.96 16.40
N THR A 997 -0.47 6.37 16.33
CA THR A 997 -0.77 5.16 17.10
C THR A 997 -0.18 3.96 16.35
N SER A 998 0.22 2.91 17.06
CA SER A 998 0.59 1.67 16.38
C SER A 998 -0.61 1.14 15.59
N ASN A 999 -0.43 1.00 14.27
CA ASN A 999 -1.42 0.47 13.34
C ASN A 999 -0.79 -0.57 12.38
N LEU A 1000 0.22 -1.30 12.87
CA LEU A 1000 0.92 -2.37 12.17
C LEU A 1000 0.81 -3.66 13.00
N ILE A 1001 -0.42 -4.11 13.25
CA ILE A 1001 -0.72 -5.16 14.23
C ILE A 1001 -0.69 -6.54 13.57
N ALA A 1002 0.25 -7.37 14.04
CA ALA A 1002 0.33 -8.78 13.67
C ALA A 1002 -0.65 -9.60 14.52
N ALA A 1003 -1.73 -10.07 13.92
CA ALA A 1003 -2.76 -10.87 14.57
C ALA A 1003 -3.56 -11.66 13.54
N ASN A 1004 -4.12 -12.81 13.95
CA ASN A 1004 -4.98 -13.66 13.13
C ASN A 1004 -4.31 -14.14 11.81
N GLY A 1005 -2.97 -14.26 11.84
CA GLY A 1005 -2.11 -14.69 10.74
C GLY A 1005 -1.74 -13.59 9.74
N VAL A 1006 -2.08 -12.34 10.03
CA VAL A 1006 -1.97 -11.19 9.12
C VAL A 1006 -1.28 -10.02 9.82
N LEU A 1007 -0.42 -9.29 9.09
CA LEU A 1007 0.00 -7.94 9.49
C LEU A 1007 -1.05 -6.95 9.01
N ASN A 1008 -1.88 -6.48 9.94
CA ASN A 1008 -2.99 -5.57 9.69
C ASN A 1008 -2.45 -4.14 9.65
N ALA A 1009 -2.77 -3.41 8.59
CA ALA A 1009 -2.35 -2.02 8.40
C ALA A 1009 -3.53 -1.14 7.94
N PRO A 1010 -4.51 -0.86 8.81
CA PRO A 1010 -5.61 0.04 8.47
C PRO A 1010 -5.10 1.46 8.20
N ASP A 1011 -5.74 2.18 7.29
CA ASP A 1011 -5.39 3.56 6.95
C ASP A 1011 -5.70 4.49 8.13
N TYR A 1012 -4.71 5.11 8.75
CA TYR A 1012 -4.86 6.10 9.84
C TYR A 1012 -4.50 7.52 9.38
N THR A 1013 -4.63 7.81 8.08
CA THR A 1013 -4.07 9.02 7.46
C THR A 1013 -5.07 10.15 7.16
N ARG A 1014 -6.28 10.14 7.76
CA ARG A 1014 -7.40 11.13 7.59
C ARG A 1014 -7.02 12.60 7.38
N THR A 1015 -5.96 13.08 8.01
CA THR A 1015 -5.53 14.50 7.98
C THR A 1015 -4.21 14.74 7.23
N CYS A 1016 -3.64 13.70 6.64
CA CYS A 1016 -2.30 13.70 6.06
C CYS A 1016 -2.31 14.24 4.63
N THR A 1017 -1.59 15.33 4.41
CA THR A 1017 -1.37 15.93 3.09
C THR A 1017 -0.02 15.58 2.48
N CYS A 1018 0.76 14.72 3.14
CA CYS A 1018 2.08 14.31 2.65
C CYS A 1018 1.98 13.52 1.34
N SER A 1019 2.96 13.71 0.46
CA SER A 1019 3.09 13.03 -0.84
C SER A 1019 3.59 11.57 -0.73
N TYR A 1020 3.10 10.81 0.25
CA TYR A 1020 3.22 9.35 0.20
C TYR A 1020 2.30 8.83 -0.91
N GLN A 1021 2.77 7.86 -1.68
CA GLN A 1021 2.17 7.47 -2.96
C GLN A 1021 0.75 6.91 -2.81
N ASN A 1022 0.49 6.10 -1.78
CA ASN A 1022 -0.80 5.48 -1.49
C ASN A 1022 -1.32 5.85 -0.08
N GLN A 1023 -2.60 6.19 0.01
CA GLN A 1023 -3.34 6.35 1.27
C GLN A 1023 -4.51 5.36 1.30
N THR A 1024 -4.30 4.21 1.94
CA THR A 1024 -5.30 3.15 1.98
C THR A 1024 -4.97 2.10 3.04
N SER A 1025 -5.95 1.26 3.38
CA SER A 1025 -5.73 0.12 4.26
C SER A 1025 -5.14 -1.04 3.47
N LEU A 1026 -4.29 -1.84 4.10
CA LEU A 1026 -3.75 -3.04 3.51
C LEU A 1026 -3.50 -4.13 4.55
N ALA A 1027 -3.38 -5.35 4.07
CA ALA A 1027 -3.00 -6.52 4.86
C ALA A 1027 -1.84 -7.25 4.18
N LEU A 1028 -0.91 -7.72 4.99
CA LEU A 1028 0.28 -8.44 4.51
C LEU A 1028 0.40 -9.80 5.19
N ILE A 1029 0.93 -10.77 4.47
CA ILE A 1029 1.25 -12.11 4.97
C ILE A 1029 2.70 -12.47 4.60
N HIS A 1030 3.26 -13.47 5.25
CA HIS A 1030 4.56 -14.00 4.87
C HIS A 1030 4.53 -14.56 3.45
N ARG A 1031 5.39 -14.04 2.56
CA ARG A 1031 5.53 -14.44 1.15
C ARG A 1031 7.02 -14.55 0.81
N PRO A 1032 7.65 -15.71 0.99
CA PRO A 1032 9.11 -15.86 0.86
C PRO A 1032 9.64 -15.58 -0.56
N GLU A 1033 8.78 -15.63 -1.57
CA GLU A 1033 9.14 -15.31 -2.95
C GLU A 1033 9.29 -13.80 -3.23
N ILE A 1034 8.76 -12.93 -2.36
CA ILE A 1034 8.85 -11.47 -2.55
C ILE A 1034 10.19 -10.95 -2.05
N GLU A 1035 10.69 -9.93 -2.75
CA GLU A 1035 11.90 -9.24 -2.35
C GLU A 1035 11.72 -8.48 -1.05
N MET A 1036 12.78 -8.47 -0.28
CA MET A 1036 12.87 -7.64 0.91
C MET A 1036 14.31 -7.22 1.08
N TRP A 1037 14.48 -5.94 1.39
CA TRP A 1037 15.76 -5.30 1.58
C TRP A 1037 15.78 -4.60 2.94
N THR A 1038 16.95 -4.64 3.56
CA THR A 1038 17.17 -4.12 4.91
C THR A 1038 18.42 -3.27 4.96
N TYR A 1039 18.63 -2.59 6.08
CA TYR A 1039 19.93 -2.04 6.45
C TYR A 1039 20.30 -2.52 7.85
N ASN A 1040 21.60 -2.64 8.10
CA ASN A 1040 22.12 -3.17 9.37
C ASN A 1040 23.03 -2.16 10.08
N ALA A 1041 22.49 -1.50 11.10
CA ALA A 1041 23.21 -0.42 11.78
C ALA A 1041 24.15 -0.90 12.90
N PHE A 1042 25.27 -1.50 12.54
CA PHE A 1042 26.37 -1.80 13.45
C PHE A 1042 27.73 -1.60 12.74
N GLN A 1043 28.80 -1.50 13.53
CA GLN A 1043 30.16 -1.36 12.99
C GLN A 1043 30.76 -2.73 12.69
N ALA A 1044 31.47 -2.87 11.56
CA ALA A 1044 32.17 -4.12 11.22
C ALA A 1044 33.18 -4.53 12.31
N GLY A 1045 33.80 -3.53 12.96
CA GLY A 1045 34.86 -3.73 13.95
C GLY A 1045 36.25 -3.81 13.31
N THR A 1046 37.28 -4.00 14.13
CA THR A 1046 38.67 -4.20 13.68
C THR A 1046 39.09 -5.67 13.64
N GLU A 1047 38.23 -6.57 14.14
CA GLU A 1047 38.48 -8.00 14.11
C GLU A 1047 38.36 -8.55 12.69
N ARG A 1048 39.07 -9.65 12.45
CA ARG A 1048 39.07 -10.33 11.16
C ARG A 1048 37.67 -10.81 10.77
N ILE A 1049 37.27 -10.47 9.55
CA ILE A 1049 36.02 -10.96 8.97
C ILE A 1049 36.10 -12.48 8.76
N ARG A 1050 35.12 -13.17 9.34
CA ARG A 1050 34.93 -14.63 9.27
C ARG A 1050 33.90 -15.01 8.23
N ARG A 1051 32.87 -14.19 8.03
CA ARG A 1051 31.78 -14.46 7.10
C ARG A 1051 31.25 -13.18 6.50
N ILE A 1052 31.10 -13.11 5.19
CA ILE A 1052 30.48 -11.97 4.52
C ILE A 1052 29.96 -12.38 3.15
N GLY A 1053 28.82 -11.81 2.77
CA GLY A 1053 28.38 -11.73 1.37
C GLY A 1053 28.48 -10.29 0.88
N LEU A 1054 28.94 -10.08 -0.34
CA LEU A 1054 28.78 -8.82 -1.07
C LEU A 1054 27.81 -9.08 -2.23
N ASN A 1055 26.67 -8.40 -2.24
CA ASN A 1055 25.70 -8.44 -3.33
C ASN A 1055 25.89 -7.21 -4.21
N LEU A 1056 26.38 -7.43 -5.42
CA LEU A 1056 26.83 -6.36 -6.31
C LEU A 1056 25.60 -5.74 -7.01
N GLY A 1057 25.42 -4.43 -6.89
CA GLY A 1057 24.27 -3.71 -7.46
C GLY A 1057 22.97 -3.86 -6.67
N ALA A 1058 23.01 -4.44 -5.47
CA ALA A 1058 21.84 -4.59 -4.61
C ALA A 1058 21.38 -3.26 -4.01
N PRO A 1059 20.08 -3.10 -3.70
CA PRO A 1059 19.54 -1.86 -3.17
C PRO A 1059 19.66 -1.77 -1.64
N GLY A 1060 20.14 -2.81 -0.96
CA GLY A 1060 20.29 -2.88 0.50
C GLY A 1060 20.79 -4.27 0.94
N ASP A 1061 20.91 -4.45 2.26
CA ASP A 1061 21.39 -5.68 2.87
C ASP A 1061 20.32 -6.78 2.88
N ARG A 1062 20.77 -8.02 2.94
CA ARG A 1062 19.92 -9.18 3.25
C ARG A 1062 20.73 -10.28 3.91
N ARG A 1063 20.18 -10.87 4.98
CA ARG A 1063 20.76 -12.08 5.59
C ARG A 1063 20.12 -13.33 5.01
N ASP A 1064 20.95 -14.32 4.67
CA ASP A 1064 20.47 -15.60 4.16
C ASP A 1064 20.21 -16.64 5.26
N GLU A 1065 19.60 -17.75 4.87
CA GLU A 1065 19.26 -18.87 5.76
C GLU A 1065 20.48 -19.60 6.33
N HIS A 1066 21.68 -19.39 5.77
CA HIS A 1066 22.93 -19.94 6.25
C HIS A 1066 23.67 -19.00 7.21
N GLY A 1067 23.07 -17.84 7.51
CA GLY A 1067 23.57 -16.85 8.45
C GLY A 1067 24.56 -15.85 7.86
N THR A 1068 24.82 -15.88 6.55
CA THR A 1068 25.66 -14.89 5.87
C THR A 1068 24.88 -13.59 5.71
N LEU A 1069 25.43 -12.50 6.24
CA LEU A 1069 24.95 -11.15 5.96
C LEU A 1069 25.53 -10.71 4.62
N TRP A 1070 24.64 -10.51 3.63
CA TRP A 1070 24.99 -9.95 2.34
C TRP A 1070 24.80 -8.45 2.38
N LEU A 1071 25.90 -7.71 2.26
CA LEU A 1071 25.92 -6.26 2.19
C LEU A 1071 25.72 -5.80 0.75
N ASP A 1072 25.04 -4.68 0.57
CA ASP A 1072 24.98 -4.01 -0.72
C ASP A 1072 26.34 -3.45 -1.12
N TYR A 1073 26.73 -3.64 -2.39
CA TYR A 1073 27.92 -3.01 -2.93
C TYR A 1073 27.73 -2.51 -4.37
N PRO A 1074 28.06 -1.25 -4.69
CA PRO A 1074 28.51 -0.21 -3.76
C PRO A 1074 27.40 0.14 -2.75
N SER A 1075 27.78 0.65 -1.58
CA SER A 1075 26.78 1.03 -0.57
C SER A 1075 25.82 2.08 -1.13
N VAL A 1076 24.53 1.90 -0.89
CA VAL A 1076 23.43 2.78 -1.32
C VAL A 1076 23.10 3.87 -0.28
N GLY A 1077 23.90 3.98 0.79
CA GLY A 1077 23.79 5.05 1.80
C GLY A 1077 23.02 4.68 3.07
N GLY A 1078 22.65 3.41 3.26
CA GLY A 1078 22.18 2.91 4.55
C GLY A 1078 23.29 2.97 5.62
N PRO A 1079 22.95 2.92 6.92
CA PRO A 1079 23.95 2.86 8.00
C PRO A 1079 24.61 1.47 8.12
N SER A 1080 24.69 0.71 7.02
CA SER A 1080 25.25 -0.64 6.95
C SER A 1080 26.75 -0.64 7.27
N PRO A 1081 27.31 -1.78 7.71
CA PRO A 1081 28.75 -1.88 7.96
C PRO A 1081 29.53 -1.63 6.66
N ASP A 1082 30.54 -0.77 6.71
CA ASP A 1082 31.39 -0.49 5.56
C ASP A 1082 32.59 -1.45 5.51
N ILE A 1083 32.84 -2.02 4.33
CA ILE A 1083 33.93 -2.97 4.08
C ILE A 1083 34.80 -2.42 2.95
N PRO A 1084 36.13 -2.28 3.14
CA PRO A 1084 36.98 -1.74 2.08
C PRO A 1084 37.03 -2.67 0.86
N VAL A 1085 36.47 -2.20 -0.25
CA VAL A 1085 36.46 -2.89 -1.54
C VAL A 1085 36.97 -1.96 -2.63
N VAL A 1086 37.98 -2.42 -3.38
CA VAL A 1086 38.55 -1.73 -4.53
C VAL A 1086 38.22 -2.49 -5.80
N THR A 1087 37.73 -1.78 -6.82
CA THR A 1087 37.38 -2.35 -8.13
C THR A 1087 38.18 -1.70 -9.25
N GLU A 1088 38.48 -2.47 -10.30
CA GLU A 1088 39.04 -1.97 -11.55
C GLU A 1088 38.13 -2.43 -12.72
N PRO A 1089 37.60 -1.52 -13.55
CA PRO A 1089 37.66 -0.05 -13.40
C PRO A 1089 36.97 0.43 -12.11
N PRO A 1090 37.31 1.63 -11.60
CA PRO A 1090 36.57 2.22 -10.48
C PRO A 1090 35.14 2.53 -10.94
N ASN A 1091 34.16 2.14 -10.12
CA ASN A 1091 32.72 2.26 -10.40
C ASN A 1091 32.26 1.46 -11.65
N PRO A 1092 32.30 0.11 -11.59
CA PRO A 1092 31.74 -0.73 -12.65
C PRO A 1092 30.25 -0.47 -12.86
N ASP A 1093 29.78 -0.68 -14.09
CA ASP A 1093 28.36 -0.51 -14.43
C ASP A 1093 27.52 -1.55 -13.70
N CYS A 1094 26.59 -1.09 -12.85
CA CYS A 1094 25.69 -1.97 -12.11
C CYS A 1094 24.38 -2.19 -12.88
N TYR A 1095 23.86 -3.41 -12.79
CA TYR A 1095 22.50 -3.73 -13.19
C TYR A 1095 21.73 -4.36 -12.01
N ARG A 1096 20.42 -4.26 -12.10
CA ARG A 1096 19.44 -4.91 -11.24
C ARG A 1096 18.29 -5.40 -12.12
N TYR A 1097 17.52 -6.33 -11.60
CA TYR A 1097 16.20 -6.79 -12.03
C TYR A 1097 15.45 -7.25 -10.79
N HIS A 1098 14.13 -7.40 -10.87
CA HIS A 1098 13.39 -8.05 -9.80
C HIS A 1098 13.66 -9.57 -9.76
N SER A 1099 13.95 -10.12 -8.59
CA SER A 1099 14.38 -11.52 -8.40
C SER A 1099 13.33 -12.57 -8.77
N LEU A 1100 12.04 -12.21 -8.81
CA LEU A 1100 11.01 -13.09 -9.40
C LEU A 1100 11.27 -13.44 -10.87
N ARG A 1101 12.10 -12.66 -11.59
CA ARG A 1101 12.54 -12.98 -12.95
C ARG A 1101 13.68 -14.00 -13.00
N MET A 1102 14.35 -14.23 -11.88
CA MET A 1102 15.53 -15.08 -11.80
C MET A 1102 15.13 -16.53 -11.48
N ALA A 1103 15.70 -17.46 -12.24
CA ALA A 1103 15.65 -18.89 -11.96
C ALA A 1103 17.06 -19.43 -11.66
N GLY A 1104 17.24 -20.75 -11.61
CA GLY A 1104 18.57 -21.38 -11.50
C GLY A 1104 18.93 -21.82 -10.08
N GLY A 1105 20.23 -22.05 -9.85
CA GLY A 1105 20.77 -22.54 -8.59
C GLY A 1105 21.42 -21.43 -7.78
N GLY A 1106 21.04 -21.29 -6.50
CA GLY A 1106 21.50 -20.24 -5.60
C GLY A 1106 20.46 -19.14 -5.35
N PRO A 1107 20.79 -18.10 -4.56
CA PRO A 1107 19.83 -17.07 -4.19
C PRO A 1107 19.45 -16.19 -5.40
N ALA A 1108 18.19 -16.25 -5.81
CA ALA A 1108 17.65 -15.48 -6.93
C ALA A 1108 17.92 -13.98 -6.79
N TRP A 1109 17.78 -13.43 -5.58
CA TRP A 1109 18.00 -12.02 -5.25
C TRP A 1109 19.48 -11.58 -5.25
N VAL A 1110 20.43 -12.51 -5.23
CA VAL A 1110 21.85 -12.19 -5.51
C VAL A 1110 22.08 -12.18 -7.02
N GLY A 1111 21.56 -13.18 -7.75
CA GLY A 1111 21.70 -13.24 -9.21
C GLY A 1111 20.94 -12.15 -9.97
N ALA A 1112 19.96 -11.50 -9.33
CA ALA A 1112 19.16 -10.44 -9.93
C ALA A 1112 19.90 -9.10 -10.06
N SER A 1113 21.04 -8.94 -9.39
CA SER A 1113 21.89 -7.76 -9.49
C SER A 1113 23.33 -8.15 -9.79
N GLY A 1114 24.09 -7.25 -10.40
CA GLY A 1114 25.51 -7.49 -10.63
C GLY A 1114 26.24 -6.31 -11.25
N MET A 1115 27.53 -6.52 -11.48
CA MET A 1115 28.43 -5.57 -12.15
C MET A 1115 28.87 -6.10 -13.51
N LYS A 1116 28.84 -5.22 -14.51
CA LYS A 1116 29.37 -5.45 -15.86
C LYS A 1116 30.75 -4.81 -16.01
N GLY A 1117 31.62 -5.44 -16.80
CA GLY A 1117 32.95 -4.92 -17.13
C GLY A 1117 34.00 -4.99 -16.01
N LEU A 1118 33.66 -5.54 -14.84
CA LEU A 1118 34.57 -5.70 -13.70
C LEU A 1118 35.79 -6.55 -14.08
N ARG A 1119 37.01 -6.02 -13.96
CA ARG A 1119 38.28 -6.73 -14.26
C ARG A 1119 38.99 -7.23 -13.02
N ARG A 1120 38.95 -6.44 -11.95
CA ARG A 1120 39.55 -6.81 -10.66
C ARG A 1120 38.68 -6.33 -9.52
N MET A 1121 38.60 -7.13 -8.47
CA MET A 1121 38.00 -6.77 -7.19
C MET A 1121 38.90 -7.23 -6.05
N ARG A 1122 39.18 -6.32 -5.11
CA ARG A 1122 39.95 -6.59 -3.89
C ARG A 1122 39.08 -6.27 -2.68
N ILE A 1123 38.85 -7.26 -1.82
CA ILE A 1123 37.99 -7.16 -0.62
C ILE A 1123 38.87 -7.34 0.62
N THR A 1124 39.03 -6.29 1.42
CA THR A 1124 39.85 -6.33 2.65
C THR A 1124 39.07 -6.99 3.79
N LEU A 1125 39.63 -8.05 4.38
CA LEU A 1125 39.01 -8.81 5.48
C LEU A 1125 39.60 -8.47 6.86
N GLU A 1126 40.83 -7.95 6.87
CA GLU A 1126 41.55 -7.48 8.06
C GLU A 1126 42.72 -6.61 7.58
N GLU A 1127 42.82 -5.37 8.08
CA GLU A 1127 43.99 -4.51 7.79
C GLU A 1127 45.23 -5.07 8.49
N ASP A 1128 46.37 -5.08 7.78
CA ASP A 1128 47.67 -5.52 8.31
C ASP A 1128 47.69 -6.93 8.96
N ALA A 1129 46.86 -7.84 8.46
CA ALA A 1129 46.74 -9.20 8.97
C ALA A 1129 48.10 -9.94 8.99
N LYS A 1130 48.46 -10.47 10.16
CA LYS A 1130 49.76 -11.14 10.37
C LYS A 1130 49.86 -12.51 9.70
N ASN A 1131 48.74 -13.23 9.63
CA ASN A 1131 48.68 -14.61 9.15
C ASN A 1131 47.60 -14.80 8.08
N ALA A 1132 47.79 -15.78 7.20
CA ALA A 1132 46.76 -16.21 6.27
C ALA A 1132 45.84 -17.27 6.89
N LEU A 1133 44.55 -17.19 6.58
CA LEU A 1133 43.55 -18.19 6.95
C LEU A 1133 42.91 -18.81 5.70
N PRO A 1134 42.46 -20.08 5.78
CA PRO A 1134 41.71 -20.71 4.71
C PRO A 1134 40.24 -20.26 4.72
N TYR A 1135 39.74 -19.90 3.55
CA TYR A 1135 38.34 -19.55 3.31
C TYR A 1135 37.71 -20.41 2.21
N THR A 1136 36.41 -20.63 2.32
CA THR A 1136 35.56 -20.93 1.17
C THR A 1136 35.10 -19.63 0.54
N VAL A 1137 35.31 -19.51 -0.77
CA VAL A 1137 34.85 -18.39 -1.59
C VAL A 1137 33.79 -18.92 -2.56
N ARG A 1138 32.59 -18.33 -2.55
CA ARG A 1138 31.56 -18.60 -3.56
C ARG A 1138 31.35 -17.38 -4.43
N LEU A 1139 31.42 -17.57 -5.73
CA LEU A 1139 31.13 -16.54 -6.71
C LEU A 1139 29.77 -16.82 -7.34
N VAL A 1140 28.89 -15.83 -7.33
CA VAL A 1140 27.54 -15.91 -7.90
C VAL A 1140 27.54 -15.20 -9.24
N PHE A 1141 26.96 -15.84 -10.25
CA PHE A 1141 26.83 -15.32 -11.61
C PHE A 1141 25.42 -15.48 -12.15
N ALA A 1142 25.02 -14.57 -13.01
CA ALA A 1142 23.84 -14.65 -13.85
C ALA A 1142 24.12 -13.86 -15.15
N GLU A 1143 23.56 -14.33 -16.26
CA GLU A 1143 23.60 -13.62 -17.53
C GLU A 1143 22.26 -12.88 -17.72
N PRO A 1144 22.20 -11.54 -17.51
CA PRO A 1144 20.96 -10.78 -17.64
C PRO A 1144 20.59 -10.47 -19.09
N ASP A 1145 21.56 -10.39 -19.99
CA ASP A 1145 21.33 -9.92 -21.36
C ASP A 1145 20.86 -11.09 -22.23
N PRO A 1146 19.96 -10.87 -23.21
CA PRO A 1146 19.48 -11.91 -24.12
C PRO A 1146 20.55 -12.28 -25.16
N VAL A 1147 21.66 -12.90 -24.70
CA VAL A 1147 22.79 -13.33 -25.52
C VAL A 1147 22.73 -14.82 -25.83
N ASP A 1148 23.32 -15.22 -26.96
CA ASP A 1148 23.45 -16.63 -27.32
C ASP A 1148 24.26 -17.41 -26.29
N LYS A 1149 23.92 -18.69 -26.09
CA LYS A 1149 24.63 -19.60 -25.16
C LYS A 1149 26.13 -19.76 -25.46
N GLY A 1150 26.63 -19.29 -26.60
CA GLY A 1150 28.06 -19.29 -26.93
C GLY A 1150 28.80 -17.96 -26.68
N ALA A 1151 28.07 -16.88 -26.36
CA ALA A 1151 28.60 -15.54 -26.18
C ALA A 1151 29.25 -15.35 -24.79
N ARG A 1152 30.00 -14.24 -24.63
CA ARG A 1152 30.59 -13.78 -23.36
C ARG A 1152 31.37 -14.86 -22.56
N LYS A 1153 32.64 -15.06 -22.93
CA LYS A 1153 33.57 -15.99 -22.27
C LYS A 1153 34.71 -15.23 -21.58
N PHE A 1154 35.01 -15.57 -20.33
CA PHE A 1154 36.13 -14.97 -19.60
C PHE A 1154 36.76 -15.97 -18.62
N ASP A 1155 37.99 -15.70 -18.19
CA ASP A 1155 38.66 -16.48 -17.16
C ASP A 1155 38.45 -15.84 -15.78
N VAL A 1156 38.41 -16.65 -14.73
CA VAL A 1156 38.33 -16.17 -13.34
C VAL A 1156 39.52 -16.69 -12.55
N SER A 1157 40.19 -15.81 -11.82
CA SER A 1157 41.30 -16.16 -10.93
C SER A 1157 41.07 -15.65 -9.51
N LEU A 1158 41.40 -16.48 -8.53
CA LEU A 1158 41.39 -16.14 -7.10
C LEU A 1158 42.82 -16.20 -6.57
N GLN A 1159 43.28 -15.12 -5.91
CA GLN A 1159 44.67 -15.01 -5.41
C GLN A 1159 45.72 -15.36 -6.48
N GLY A 1160 45.51 -14.89 -7.71
CA GLY A 1160 46.37 -15.16 -8.86
C GLY A 1160 46.26 -16.56 -9.48
N ARG A 1161 45.53 -17.50 -8.87
CA ARG A 1161 45.29 -18.84 -9.42
C ARG A 1161 44.04 -18.84 -10.29
N LYS A 1162 44.18 -19.21 -11.57
CA LYS A 1162 43.06 -19.39 -12.49
C LYS A 1162 42.19 -20.57 -12.07
N VAL A 1163 40.94 -20.29 -11.69
CA VAL A 1163 39.95 -21.26 -11.16
C VAL A 1163 38.84 -21.60 -12.16
N LEU A 1164 38.51 -20.69 -13.07
CA LEU A 1164 37.61 -20.94 -14.20
C LEU A 1164 38.28 -20.51 -15.50
N ARG A 1165 38.11 -21.30 -16.56
CA ARG A 1165 38.69 -21.05 -17.90
C ARG A 1165 37.60 -21.00 -18.96
N ASN A 1166 37.60 -19.98 -19.81
CA ASN A 1166 36.60 -19.73 -20.86
C ASN A 1166 35.16 -19.88 -20.33
N PHE A 1167 34.92 -19.38 -19.11
CA PHE A 1167 33.65 -19.53 -18.42
C PHE A 1167 32.56 -18.76 -19.14
N ASN A 1168 31.45 -19.44 -19.40
CA ASN A 1168 30.27 -18.89 -20.05
C ASN A 1168 29.07 -19.14 -19.15
N ILE A 1169 28.50 -18.05 -18.64
CA ILE A 1169 27.43 -18.10 -17.66
C ILE A 1169 26.15 -18.71 -18.27
N ALA A 1170 25.70 -18.21 -19.43
CA ALA A 1170 24.47 -18.68 -20.06
C ALA A 1170 24.53 -20.14 -20.52
N ALA A 1171 25.68 -20.60 -20.99
CA ALA A 1171 25.89 -22.00 -21.37
C ALA A 1171 25.70 -22.91 -20.15
N GLU A 1172 26.35 -22.56 -19.04
CA GLU A 1172 26.37 -23.43 -17.86
C GLU A 1172 25.06 -23.34 -17.05
N ALA A 1173 24.49 -22.14 -16.93
CA ALA A 1173 23.19 -21.96 -16.29
C ALA A 1173 22.02 -22.52 -17.13
N GLY A 1174 22.25 -22.84 -18.41
CA GLY A 1174 21.25 -23.36 -19.34
C GLY A 1174 20.40 -22.28 -20.01
N GLY A 1175 20.73 -21.00 -19.82
CA GLY A 1175 20.05 -19.84 -20.40
C GLY A 1175 20.42 -18.55 -19.66
N THR A 1176 19.81 -17.44 -20.08
CA THR A 1176 19.88 -16.13 -19.42
C THR A 1176 18.90 -16.07 -18.25
N MET A 1177 19.00 -15.05 -17.38
CA MET A 1177 18.16 -14.87 -16.18
C MET A 1177 18.17 -16.09 -15.24
N ARG A 1178 19.33 -16.76 -15.14
CA ARG A 1178 19.52 -17.95 -14.32
C ARG A 1178 20.78 -17.82 -13.48
N THR A 1179 20.62 -17.94 -12.16
CA THR A 1179 21.70 -17.90 -11.18
C THR A 1179 22.51 -19.19 -11.23
N ILE A 1180 23.83 -19.07 -11.08
CA ILE A 1180 24.76 -20.16 -10.83
C ILE A 1180 25.78 -19.75 -9.76
N VAL A 1181 26.13 -20.70 -8.88
CA VAL A 1181 27.12 -20.50 -7.82
C VAL A 1181 28.34 -21.36 -8.07
N LYS A 1182 29.53 -20.78 -7.93
CA LYS A 1182 30.83 -21.44 -8.07
C LYS A 1182 31.57 -21.40 -6.74
N GLU A 1183 31.73 -22.57 -6.11
CA GLU A 1183 32.37 -22.72 -4.81
C GLU A 1183 33.85 -23.11 -4.95
N PHE A 1184 34.71 -22.47 -4.17
CA PHE A 1184 36.14 -22.74 -4.08
C PHE A 1184 36.58 -22.79 -2.62
N THR A 1185 37.00 -23.95 -2.13
CA THR A 1185 37.41 -24.17 -0.73
C THR A 1185 38.92 -24.02 -0.53
N GLY A 1186 39.34 -23.64 0.68
CA GLY A 1186 40.76 -23.61 1.06
C GLY A 1186 41.56 -22.47 0.40
N ILE A 1187 40.89 -21.37 0.04
CA ILE A 1187 41.54 -20.17 -0.49
C ILE A 1187 42.29 -19.47 0.65
N SER A 1188 43.61 -19.41 0.56
CA SER A 1188 44.47 -18.79 1.56
C SER A 1188 44.44 -17.26 1.40
N ILE A 1189 43.83 -16.58 2.38
CA ILE A 1189 43.70 -15.12 2.38
C ILE A 1189 44.45 -14.56 3.58
N ARG A 1190 45.40 -13.64 3.36
CA ARG A 1190 46.10 -12.95 4.44
C ARG A 1190 45.29 -11.76 4.93
N ASP A 1191 45.28 -10.70 4.16
CA ASP A 1191 44.64 -9.40 4.45
C ASP A 1191 43.40 -9.16 3.56
N ALA A 1192 43.48 -9.50 2.26
CA ALA A 1192 42.39 -9.27 1.31
C ALA A 1192 42.22 -10.42 0.31
N LEU A 1193 40.98 -10.64 -0.14
CA LEU A 1193 40.66 -11.50 -1.27
C LEU A 1193 40.86 -10.73 -2.58
N GLU A 1194 41.68 -11.26 -3.49
CA GLU A 1194 41.78 -10.74 -4.87
C GLU A 1194 41.07 -11.66 -5.87
N ILE A 1195 40.15 -11.06 -6.62
CA ILE A 1195 39.38 -11.68 -7.71
C ILE A 1195 39.76 -10.97 -9.01
N ASN A 1196 40.20 -11.72 -10.01
CA ASN A 1196 40.48 -11.19 -11.35
C ASN A 1196 39.57 -11.87 -12.38
N LEU A 1197 38.91 -11.07 -13.21
CA LEU A 1197 38.08 -11.49 -14.32
C LEU A 1197 38.75 -11.04 -15.63
N ASP A 1198 39.36 -11.99 -16.33
CA ASP A 1198 40.11 -11.70 -17.56
C ASP A 1198 39.21 -11.92 -18.79
N PRO A 1199 38.88 -10.85 -19.54
CA PRO A 1199 38.02 -10.96 -20.74
C PRO A 1199 38.56 -11.82 -21.87
N GLY A 1200 39.87 -12.11 -21.90
CA GLY A 1200 40.51 -12.62 -23.10
C GLY A 1200 40.31 -11.67 -24.30
N ASN A 1201 39.62 -12.13 -25.35
CA ASN A 1201 39.35 -11.38 -26.59
C ASN A 1201 38.24 -10.32 -26.44
N ASN A 1202 38.31 -9.49 -25.40
CA ASN A 1202 37.45 -8.32 -25.20
C ASN A 1202 35.96 -8.63 -24.91
N SER A 1203 35.67 -9.74 -24.23
CA SER A 1203 34.32 -9.98 -23.70
C SER A 1203 34.03 -9.07 -22.49
N GLU A 1204 32.79 -8.64 -22.32
CA GLU A 1204 32.35 -7.99 -21.09
C GLU A 1204 32.30 -9.02 -19.96
N THR A 1205 32.87 -8.72 -18.80
CA THR A 1205 32.85 -9.62 -17.64
C THR A 1205 31.64 -9.34 -16.76
N LEU A 1206 31.19 -10.35 -16.01
CA LEU A 1206 30.02 -10.24 -15.12
C LEU A 1206 30.31 -10.92 -13.79
N LEU A 1207 29.82 -10.31 -12.70
CA LEU A 1207 29.79 -10.90 -11.36
C LEU A 1207 28.58 -10.36 -10.60
N CYS A 1208 27.83 -11.23 -9.93
CA CYS A 1208 26.63 -10.85 -9.17
C CYS A 1208 26.91 -10.74 -7.68
N GLY A 1209 27.70 -11.67 -7.13
CA GLY A 1209 28.00 -11.64 -5.70
C GLY A 1209 29.21 -12.47 -5.32
N VAL A 1210 29.74 -12.18 -4.14
CA VAL A 1210 30.89 -12.86 -3.54
C VAL A 1210 30.53 -13.23 -2.11
N GLU A 1211 30.51 -14.52 -1.79
CA GLU A 1211 30.45 -15.02 -0.42
C GLU A 1211 31.82 -15.50 0.03
N ILE A 1212 32.22 -15.13 1.25
CA ILE A 1212 33.50 -15.49 1.85
C ILE A 1212 33.21 -16.04 3.25
N VAL A 1213 33.59 -17.29 3.52
CA VAL A 1213 33.38 -17.97 4.81
C VAL A 1213 34.67 -18.64 5.27
N SER A 1214 35.16 -18.28 6.45
CA SER A 1214 36.35 -18.90 7.06
C SER A 1214 36.01 -20.26 7.68
N HIS A 1215 36.95 -21.19 7.61
CA HIS A 1215 36.85 -22.48 8.29
C HIS A 1215 37.30 -22.43 9.75
#